data_AF-A0A399ZXJ1-F1
#
_entry.id   AF-A0A399ZXJ1-F1
#
_cell.length_a   1.000
_cell.length_b   1.000
_cell.length_c   1.000
_cell.angle_alpha   90.00
_cell.angle_beta   90.00
_cell.angle_gamma   90.00
#
_symmetry.space_group_name_H-M   'P 1'
#
loop_
_entity.id
_entity.type
_entity.pdbx_description
1 polymer ?
#
loop_
_entity_poly.entity_id
_entity_poly.type
_entity_poly.pdbx_seq_one_letter_code
_entity_poly.pdbx_strand_id
1 'polypeptide(L)'
;MIQLLLACALVVMTALPQPPRVYAQAGSDGKMTNPGGETLIPAGVSVIGGALAAGDGHIAPSMFAPAGLANQDYQKVYDQAKALLDTGVAFRTGELQLPPACTTPAECQLNYQDFNQGKLFYGFCSDYDLIDERGFCPGDDPSSWPRSSDQIRAQLVRARAHFGFLALAEPASVQVRINDQLTPVREVGRAGVLTATREIANIHLIFGNEFLVDALDYRFSGSDPRADQIIAEEINQLKLALQQFELAVGVLAHAFNADFGGPNGGFIGDYFGAREFDLFGLASERMVATIAELADRYRQLGQDGRALGLYSEAFANQYVQAMALATSAAKQNADFAENGGWEIMTNLEGLRARAQAIHDGINAFGFVDGYVPLQTYDELRTLVRNDFLRDATEDEATAANAQREFDHNRTALGQELQNLRLTYDTRLLEICGPSQDDYATCEGEGGLMRQNYFNMVAASERLRQVKQQQINVQKQIEIEQARAGKVIQLTLKNGDTIAATEMARGMINAVRTTEMVVEASTHDWYAGAEVRETAKFSIKPWEWGLQVEVIGTQGYRYSRSTTSSTSTVWDPDQIELAKLNSAQAVQQAITEAEITGANSAATIRTIALQLSELVIQEQIQYAELNRIAAEHNDLVNQYHHWLNLRQQAQANQLDSYLNNPAYRILRDQTTVEAARSIDVAAQFAYLTAKALEYEFLVRFPKLGDIYKARTADDVDNFMNQLEAFRTAIGSPGGRNRYPYRISLAKDMLGLSDENLDPTSALSSTERARMRLDGFQAVIQQNVITDTNTGQVIAIEIPFTTSLVDNHIFSPNIWNNRIAGVGLPADVPNTQGVSINLLTRQFGEIGTPEVQLTHSGHAAYRTVNGAIVQYVPENAKLAGYVTPPGFESKSATATILASVNGNGRGTPSSALFNRSVAASNWSIRIDLRSPFNASLDLSQLEDIEIQLDTTGIALANRVQAAEVDAAQLQAEFDGE
;
A
#
# COMPACT_ATOMS: atom_id res chain seq x y z
N MET A 1 -10.66 -25.67 -11.85
CA MET A 1 -10.27 -24.24 -11.68
C MET A 1 -9.91 -23.58 -13.00
N ILE A 2 -8.96 -24.11 -13.78
CA ILE A 2 -8.50 -23.52 -15.06
C ILE A 2 -9.63 -23.31 -16.10
N GLN A 3 -10.59 -24.25 -16.22
CA GLN A 3 -11.74 -24.09 -17.14
C GLN A 3 -12.79 -23.05 -16.66
N LEU A 4 -12.85 -22.75 -15.36
CA LEU A 4 -13.79 -21.76 -14.81
C LEU A 4 -13.23 -20.32 -15.02
N LEU A 5 -11.90 -20.18 -15.01
CA LEU A 5 -11.19 -18.93 -15.29
C LEU A 5 -11.25 -18.54 -16.78
N LEU A 6 -11.15 -19.53 -17.68
CA LEU A 6 -11.32 -19.33 -19.14
C LEU A 6 -12.73 -18.84 -19.52
N ALA A 7 -13.76 -19.22 -18.76
CA ALA A 7 -15.13 -18.78 -19.00
C ALA A 7 -15.38 -17.33 -18.55
N CYS A 8 -14.74 -16.86 -17.48
CA CYS A 8 -14.90 -15.48 -16.99
C CYS A 8 -14.21 -14.45 -17.90
N ALA A 9 -13.03 -14.77 -18.46
CA ALA A 9 -12.31 -13.88 -19.36
C ALA A 9 -13.06 -13.63 -20.70
N LEU A 10 -13.78 -14.64 -21.20
CA LEU A 10 -14.53 -14.53 -22.45
C LEU A 10 -15.77 -13.61 -22.32
N VAL A 11 -16.36 -13.51 -21.13
CA VAL A 11 -17.55 -12.69 -20.87
C VAL A 11 -17.18 -11.21 -20.72
N VAL A 12 -16.04 -10.89 -20.09
CA VAL A 12 -15.59 -9.50 -19.88
C VAL A 12 -15.17 -8.81 -21.18
N MET A 13 -14.59 -9.53 -22.15
CA MET A 13 -14.19 -8.92 -23.43
C MET A 13 -15.36 -8.54 -24.36
N THR A 14 -16.57 -9.03 -24.11
CA THR A 14 -17.74 -8.76 -25.00
C THR A 14 -18.62 -7.60 -24.54
N ALA A 15 -18.33 -6.99 -23.38
CA ALA A 15 -19.24 -6.04 -22.73
C ALA A 15 -18.79 -4.56 -22.71
N LEU A 16 -17.66 -4.19 -23.34
CA LEU A 16 -17.22 -2.78 -23.36
C LEU A 16 -17.82 -2.00 -24.55
N PRO A 17 -18.51 -0.85 -24.31
CA PRO A 17 -18.99 0.02 -25.37
C PRO A 17 -17.83 0.81 -25.98
N GLN A 18 -17.73 0.81 -27.32
CA GLN A 18 -16.70 1.59 -28.02
C GLN A 18 -16.97 3.11 -27.92
N PRO A 19 -15.94 3.94 -27.66
CA PRO A 19 -16.08 5.40 -27.67
C PRO A 19 -16.21 5.94 -29.11
N PRO A 20 -16.90 7.08 -29.31
CA PRO A 20 -17.13 7.64 -30.64
C PRO A 20 -15.85 8.21 -31.25
N ARG A 21 -15.47 7.72 -32.43
CA ARG A 21 -14.38 8.27 -33.23
C ARG A 21 -14.82 9.57 -33.91
N VAL A 22 -14.19 10.68 -33.54
CA VAL A 22 -14.23 11.95 -34.29
C VAL A 22 -13.15 11.88 -35.38
N TYR A 23 -13.56 11.85 -36.65
CA TYR A 23 -12.65 11.97 -37.80
C TYR A 23 -12.46 13.44 -38.15
N ALA A 24 -11.22 13.92 -38.09
CA ALA A 24 -10.80 15.15 -38.76
C ALA A 24 -10.45 14.84 -40.22
N GLN A 25 -11.15 15.49 -41.15
CA GLN A 25 -10.87 15.47 -42.58
C GLN A 25 -9.65 16.36 -42.90
N ALA A 26 -8.63 15.79 -43.52
CA ALA A 26 -7.72 16.52 -44.40
C ALA A 26 -7.66 15.75 -45.73
N GLY A 27 -8.14 16.40 -46.79
CA GLY A 27 -8.25 15.80 -48.11
C GLY A 27 -6.94 15.89 -48.91
N SER A 28 -6.70 14.89 -49.74
CA SER A 28 -6.08 15.09 -51.04
C SER A 28 -6.55 13.99 -52.00
N ASP A 29 -7.24 14.42 -53.05
CA ASP A 29 -7.75 13.63 -54.15
C ASP A 29 -6.65 12.94 -54.96
N GLY A 30 -6.90 11.68 -55.34
CA GLY A 30 -6.10 10.92 -56.31
C GLY A 30 -6.79 9.63 -56.72
N LYS A 31 -7.77 9.74 -57.63
CA LYS A 31 -8.60 8.64 -58.16
C LYS A 31 -7.86 7.70 -59.12
N MET A 32 -8.46 6.51 -59.25
CA MET A 32 -8.47 5.54 -60.38
C MET A 32 -7.45 4.40 -60.25
N THR A 33 -7.79 3.11 -60.39
CA THR A 33 -9.02 2.40 -60.81
C THR A 33 -8.82 0.92 -60.44
N ASN A 34 -9.86 0.29 -59.92
CA ASN A 34 -10.00 -1.17 -59.84
C ASN A 34 -10.66 -1.65 -61.15
N PRO A 35 -10.34 -2.87 -61.67
CA PRO A 35 -11.29 -3.96 -61.40
C PRO A 35 -10.66 -5.37 -61.37
N GLY A 36 -11.27 -6.26 -60.59
CA GLY A 36 -11.13 -7.71 -60.77
C GLY A 36 -11.20 -8.47 -59.47
N GLY A 37 -12.37 -9.01 -59.14
CA GLY A 37 -12.52 -9.92 -58.01
C GLY A 37 -12.01 -11.32 -58.34
N GLU A 38 -11.41 -11.98 -57.36
CA GLU A 38 -11.31 -13.44 -57.27
C GLU A 38 -11.16 -13.85 -55.80
N THR A 39 -12.07 -14.72 -55.37
CA THR A 39 -12.00 -15.79 -54.36
C THR A 39 -10.89 -15.76 -53.30
N LEU A 40 -11.31 -15.68 -52.03
CA LEU A 40 -10.50 -15.94 -50.84
C LEU A 40 -9.99 -17.40 -50.83
N ILE A 41 -8.67 -17.55 -51.06
CA ILE A 41 -7.86 -18.72 -50.70
C ILE A 41 -6.92 -18.24 -49.57
N PRO A 42 -6.59 -19.07 -48.56
CA PRO A 42 -5.67 -18.67 -47.50
C PRO A 42 -4.28 -18.44 -48.11
N ALA A 43 -3.83 -17.19 -48.18
CA ALA A 43 -2.40 -16.89 -48.30
C ALA A 43 -1.75 -17.41 -46.99
N GLY A 44 -0.79 -18.33 -46.99
CA GLY A 44 0.31 -18.46 -47.93
C GLY A 44 1.55 -18.02 -47.18
N VAL A 45 2.12 -18.93 -46.37
CA VAL A 45 3.46 -18.76 -45.79
C VAL A 45 4.40 -18.60 -46.98
N SER A 46 4.84 -17.37 -47.23
CA SER A 46 5.82 -17.08 -48.27
C SER A 46 7.15 -17.70 -47.84
N VAL A 47 7.44 -18.87 -48.41
CA VAL A 47 8.76 -19.47 -48.39
C VAL A 47 9.63 -18.59 -49.28
N ILE A 48 10.40 -17.69 -48.67
CA ILE A 48 11.45 -16.95 -49.38
C ILE A 48 12.57 -17.94 -49.70
N GLY A 49 12.84 -18.08 -51.00
CA GLY A 49 13.66 -19.13 -51.57
C GLY A 49 15.13 -18.79 -51.79
N GLY A 50 15.87 -19.85 -52.12
CA GLY A 50 17.07 -19.86 -52.97
C GLY A 50 18.34 -19.25 -52.38
N ALA A 51 19.28 -20.10 -51.97
CA ALA A 51 20.67 -19.69 -51.80
C ALA A 51 21.22 -19.19 -53.15
N LEU A 52 21.44 -17.88 -53.28
CA LEU A 52 22.31 -17.33 -54.31
C LEU A 52 23.73 -17.30 -53.73
N ALA A 53 24.63 -18.08 -54.33
CA ALA A 53 26.05 -17.91 -54.12
C ALA A 53 26.45 -16.52 -54.66
N ALA A 54 26.54 -15.53 -53.77
CA ALA A 54 27.16 -14.25 -54.10
C ALA A 54 28.68 -14.50 -54.29
N GLY A 55 29.24 -13.97 -55.38
CA GLY A 55 30.63 -14.19 -55.79
C GLY A 55 31.73 -13.72 -54.83
N ASP A 56 31.38 -13.18 -53.67
CA ASP A 56 32.30 -12.59 -52.69
C ASP A 56 32.40 -13.39 -51.37
N GLY A 57 31.88 -14.62 -51.31
CA GLY A 57 32.10 -15.52 -50.17
C GLY A 57 31.23 -15.27 -48.94
N HIS A 58 30.20 -14.43 -49.05
CA HIS A 58 29.17 -14.25 -48.01
C HIS A 58 28.00 -15.23 -48.22
N ILE A 59 27.65 -15.99 -47.18
CA ILE A 59 26.49 -16.89 -47.17
C ILE A 59 25.37 -16.17 -46.41
N ALA A 60 24.30 -15.78 -47.11
CA ALA A 60 23.08 -15.29 -46.45
C ALA A 60 22.34 -16.50 -45.85
N PRO A 61 22.03 -16.53 -44.54
CA PRO A 61 21.34 -17.66 -43.93
C PRO A 61 19.88 -17.68 -44.39
N SER A 62 19.47 -18.74 -45.09
CA SER A 62 18.08 -19.18 -45.07
C SER A 62 17.83 -19.93 -43.75
N MET A 63 16.65 -19.82 -43.15
CA MET A 63 16.31 -20.54 -41.89
C MET A 63 16.34 -22.07 -42.02
N PHE A 64 16.67 -22.63 -43.19
CA PHE A 64 16.97 -24.03 -43.39
C PHE A 64 18.43 -24.19 -43.78
N ALA A 65 19.19 -24.99 -43.01
CA ALA A 65 20.50 -25.45 -43.41
C ALA A 65 20.35 -26.35 -44.66
N PRO A 66 20.93 -25.99 -45.82
CA PRO A 66 20.92 -26.88 -46.97
C PRO A 66 21.61 -28.19 -46.59
N ALA A 67 20.98 -29.33 -46.91
CA ALA A 67 21.66 -30.62 -46.82
C ALA A 67 22.87 -30.59 -47.78
N GLY A 68 24.09 -30.52 -47.23
CA GLY A 68 25.33 -30.56 -48.01
C GLY A 68 26.34 -29.43 -47.79
N LEU A 69 26.20 -28.57 -46.78
CA LEU A 69 27.26 -27.63 -46.41
C LEU A 69 28.52 -28.35 -45.91
N ALA A 70 29.70 -27.87 -46.31
CA ALA A 70 30.97 -28.39 -45.83
C ALA A 70 31.30 -27.80 -44.44
N ASN A 71 32.15 -28.49 -43.66
CA ASN A 71 32.60 -27.97 -42.35
C ASN A 71 33.21 -26.55 -42.45
N GLN A 72 33.84 -26.22 -43.59
CA GLN A 72 34.38 -24.88 -43.85
C GLN A 72 33.29 -23.81 -43.96
N ASP A 73 32.10 -24.15 -44.46
CA ASP A 73 30.99 -23.19 -44.56
C ASP A 73 30.41 -22.91 -43.17
N TYR A 74 30.25 -23.94 -42.33
CA TYR A 74 29.87 -23.77 -40.93
C TYR A 74 30.90 -22.95 -40.14
N GLN A 75 32.20 -23.14 -40.40
CA GLN A 75 33.25 -22.33 -39.80
C GLN A 75 33.12 -20.85 -40.21
N LYS A 76 32.89 -20.56 -41.49
CA LYS A 76 32.71 -19.18 -41.97
C LYS A 76 31.50 -18.50 -41.32
N VAL A 77 30.37 -19.20 -41.19
CA VAL A 77 29.18 -18.67 -40.52
C VAL A 77 29.45 -18.44 -39.04
N TYR A 78 30.19 -19.35 -38.37
CA TYR A 78 30.63 -19.15 -36.99
C TYR A 78 31.52 -17.92 -36.84
N ASP A 79 32.55 -17.77 -37.69
CA ASP A 79 33.49 -16.65 -37.61
C ASP A 79 32.76 -15.30 -37.83
N GLN A 80 31.79 -15.26 -38.75
CA GLN A 80 30.93 -14.09 -38.97
C GLN A 80 30.03 -13.80 -37.77
N ALA A 81 29.36 -14.82 -37.22
CA ALA A 81 28.51 -14.68 -36.04
C ALA A 81 29.30 -14.19 -34.82
N LYS A 82 30.50 -14.74 -34.63
CA LYS A 82 31.41 -14.38 -33.53
C LYS A 82 31.90 -12.94 -33.65
N ALA A 83 32.29 -12.51 -34.85
CA ALA A 83 32.72 -11.12 -35.07
C ALA A 83 31.61 -10.11 -34.73
N LEU A 84 30.36 -10.40 -35.15
CA LEU A 84 29.20 -9.55 -34.84
C LEU A 84 28.88 -9.54 -33.33
N LEU A 85 28.95 -10.69 -32.67
CA LEU A 85 28.78 -10.79 -31.23
C LEU A 85 29.87 -10.01 -30.47
N ASP A 86 31.12 -10.11 -30.92
CA ASP A 86 32.25 -9.43 -30.31
C ASP A 86 32.13 -7.91 -30.38
N THR A 87 31.56 -7.35 -31.45
CA THR A 87 31.29 -5.90 -31.50
C THR A 87 30.33 -5.48 -30.38
N GLY A 88 29.25 -6.23 -30.14
CA GLY A 88 28.30 -5.91 -29.08
C GLY A 88 28.87 -6.10 -27.67
N VAL A 89 29.66 -7.16 -27.46
CA VAL A 89 30.38 -7.37 -26.19
C VAL A 89 31.40 -6.26 -25.96
N ALA A 90 32.15 -5.85 -26.99
CA ALA A 90 33.11 -4.76 -26.92
C ALA A 90 32.43 -3.41 -26.64
N PHE A 91 31.29 -3.14 -27.28
CA PHE A 91 30.48 -1.95 -26.99
C PHE A 91 30.02 -1.92 -25.53
N ARG A 92 29.43 -3.02 -25.04
CA ARG A 92 28.99 -3.10 -23.63
C ARG A 92 30.17 -2.88 -22.67
N THR A 93 31.24 -3.66 -22.84
CA THR A 93 32.35 -3.68 -21.86
C THR A 93 33.26 -2.45 -21.96
N GLY A 94 33.48 -1.92 -23.17
CA GLY A 94 34.43 -0.84 -23.44
C GLY A 94 33.81 0.55 -23.52
N GLU A 95 32.52 0.68 -23.84
CA GLU A 95 31.87 1.99 -24.01
C GLU A 95 30.76 2.26 -22.98
N LEU A 96 29.98 1.24 -22.59
CA LEU A 96 28.87 1.43 -21.63
C LEU A 96 29.29 1.19 -20.17
N GLN A 97 30.00 0.10 -19.92
CA GLN A 97 30.39 -0.32 -18.56
C GLN A 97 31.59 0.46 -18.02
N LEU A 98 32.47 0.89 -18.91
CA LEU A 98 33.62 1.72 -18.62
C LEU A 98 33.49 3.06 -19.34
N PRO A 99 32.75 4.03 -18.77
CA PRO A 99 32.72 5.36 -19.36
C PRO A 99 34.15 5.90 -19.48
N PRO A 100 34.46 6.69 -20.53
CA PRO A 100 35.77 7.28 -20.69
C PRO A 100 36.17 8.02 -19.40
N ALA A 101 37.43 7.89 -18.97
CA ALA A 101 37.92 8.67 -17.84
C ALA A 101 37.73 10.16 -18.17
N CYS A 102 36.94 10.86 -17.35
CA CYS A 102 36.78 12.30 -17.46
C CYS A 102 37.71 12.98 -16.45
N THR A 103 38.34 14.08 -16.86
CA THR A 103 39.26 14.86 -16.03
C THR A 103 38.68 16.20 -15.61
N THR A 104 37.55 16.58 -16.19
CA THR A 104 36.86 17.84 -15.89
C THR A 104 35.34 17.62 -15.80
N PRO A 105 34.61 18.45 -15.04
CA PRO A 105 33.15 18.37 -14.95
C PRO A 105 32.44 18.45 -16.31
N ALA A 106 32.97 19.23 -17.24
CA ALA A 106 32.41 19.36 -18.60
C ALA A 106 32.59 18.07 -19.42
N GLU A 107 33.71 17.36 -19.26
CA GLU A 107 33.92 16.05 -19.89
C GLU A 107 33.01 14.99 -19.27
N CYS A 108 32.80 14.99 -17.95
CA CYS A 108 31.88 14.06 -17.30
C CYS A 108 30.43 14.32 -17.72
N GLN A 109 30.02 15.59 -17.81
CA GLN A 109 28.70 15.98 -18.33
C GLN A 109 28.53 15.59 -19.80
N LEU A 110 29.57 15.71 -20.62
CA LEU A 110 29.53 15.27 -22.02
C LEU A 110 29.42 13.74 -22.14
N ASN A 111 30.21 12.97 -21.38
CA ASN A 111 30.12 11.51 -21.35
C ASN A 111 28.70 11.04 -20.96
N TYR A 112 28.09 11.76 -20.02
CA TYR A 112 26.72 11.52 -19.58
C TYR A 112 25.69 11.89 -20.67
N GLN A 113 25.82 13.06 -21.32
CA GLN A 113 24.98 13.44 -22.46
C GLN A 113 25.09 12.45 -23.63
N ASP A 114 26.30 11.97 -23.92
CA ASP A 114 26.57 10.95 -24.95
C ASP A 114 25.87 9.62 -24.66
N PHE A 115 25.63 9.32 -23.38
CA PHE A 115 24.95 8.12 -22.94
C PHE A 115 23.43 8.20 -23.14
N ASN A 116 22.79 9.31 -22.78
CA ASN A 116 21.32 9.41 -22.74
C ASN A 116 20.69 9.89 -24.05
N GLN A 117 21.35 10.82 -24.75
CA GLN A 117 20.81 11.47 -25.95
C GLN A 117 21.90 11.77 -26.99
N GLY A 118 23.04 11.07 -26.91
CA GLY A 118 24.16 11.32 -27.80
C GLY A 118 24.72 10.03 -28.40
N LYS A 119 26.02 10.02 -28.65
CA LYS A 119 26.62 9.06 -29.58
C LYS A 119 26.38 7.59 -29.22
N LEU A 120 26.38 7.25 -27.93
CA LEU A 120 26.27 5.85 -27.48
C LEU A 120 24.84 5.33 -27.63
N PHE A 121 23.85 6.13 -27.23
CA PHE A 121 22.43 5.79 -27.39
C PHE A 121 22.06 5.53 -28.85
N TYR A 122 22.40 6.50 -29.73
CA TYR A 122 22.14 6.41 -31.15
C TYR A 122 22.99 5.34 -31.85
N GLY A 123 24.20 5.05 -31.33
CA GLY A 123 25.08 4.00 -31.82
C GLY A 123 24.55 2.58 -31.54
N PHE A 124 23.78 2.39 -30.45
CA PHE A 124 23.11 1.12 -30.21
C PHE A 124 21.92 0.92 -31.15
N CYS A 125 20.97 1.87 -31.16
CA CYS A 125 19.84 1.94 -32.09
C CYS A 125 19.22 3.35 -32.02
N SER A 126 18.98 4.00 -33.17
CA SER A 126 18.58 5.42 -33.18
C SER A 126 17.11 5.69 -32.85
N ASP A 127 16.22 4.75 -33.16
CA ASP A 127 14.76 4.95 -33.12
C ASP A 127 14.06 3.69 -32.61
N TYR A 128 13.95 3.57 -31.28
CA TYR A 128 13.36 2.39 -30.63
C TYR A 128 11.88 2.19 -30.98
N ASP A 129 11.14 3.27 -31.23
CA ASP A 129 9.73 3.24 -31.64
C ASP A 129 9.50 2.57 -33.00
N LEU A 130 10.57 2.40 -33.79
CA LEU A 130 10.53 1.86 -35.14
C LEU A 130 11.22 0.48 -35.23
N ILE A 131 11.51 -0.15 -34.09
CA ILE A 131 11.99 -1.54 -34.05
C ILE A 131 10.89 -2.47 -34.56
N ASP A 132 11.21 -3.32 -35.53
CA ASP A 132 10.24 -4.28 -36.07
C ASP A 132 9.95 -5.44 -35.09
N GLU A 133 8.91 -6.23 -35.36
CA GLU A 133 8.52 -7.38 -34.52
C GLU A 133 9.64 -8.45 -34.38
N ARG A 134 10.67 -8.40 -35.22
CA ARG A 134 11.82 -9.32 -35.19
C ARG A 134 13.02 -8.72 -34.43
N GLY A 135 12.92 -7.46 -33.99
CA GLY A 135 13.91 -6.76 -33.19
C GLY A 135 14.93 -5.97 -34.01
N PHE A 136 14.69 -5.74 -35.30
CA PHE A 136 15.60 -4.97 -36.16
C PHE A 136 15.36 -3.47 -36.04
N CYS A 137 16.45 -2.71 -36.01
CA CYS A 137 16.41 -1.26 -36.08
C CYS A 137 16.05 -0.78 -37.51
N PRO A 138 15.52 0.45 -37.66
CA PRO A 138 15.13 0.97 -38.97
C PRO A 138 16.26 0.94 -39.99
N GLY A 139 15.96 0.39 -41.17
CA GLY A 139 16.93 0.30 -42.27
C GLY A 139 17.86 -0.92 -42.22
N ASP A 140 17.78 -1.75 -41.19
CA ASP A 140 18.55 -2.98 -41.06
C ASP A 140 17.66 -4.22 -40.99
N ASP A 141 17.11 -4.66 -42.12
CA ASP A 141 16.34 -5.90 -42.22
C ASP A 141 17.15 -7.03 -42.89
N PRO A 142 16.67 -8.29 -42.89
CA PRO A 142 17.35 -9.39 -43.57
C PRO A 142 17.59 -9.17 -45.08
N SER A 143 16.83 -8.28 -45.73
CA SER A 143 17.00 -7.95 -47.15
C SER A 143 18.16 -6.98 -47.39
N SER A 144 18.60 -6.26 -46.35
CA SER A 144 19.78 -5.39 -46.38
C SER A 144 21.11 -6.15 -46.32
N TRP A 145 21.09 -7.45 -46.03
CA TRP A 145 22.30 -8.26 -45.86
C TRP A 145 22.91 -8.58 -47.23
N PRO A 146 24.24 -8.44 -47.41
CA PRO A 146 25.29 -8.41 -46.38
C PRO A 146 25.81 -7.01 -45.99
N ARG A 147 25.10 -5.91 -46.28
CA ARG A 147 25.59 -4.56 -45.96
C ARG A 147 25.92 -4.46 -44.48
N SER A 148 27.10 -3.93 -44.14
CA SER A 148 27.47 -3.66 -42.75
C SER A 148 26.47 -2.69 -42.14
N SER A 149 26.04 -2.99 -40.93
CA SER A 149 25.23 -2.08 -40.12
C SER A 149 26.13 -1.40 -39.12
N ASP A 150 26.03 -0.08 -39.01
CA ASP A 150 26.76 0.67 -37.99
C ASP A 150 26.07 0.59 -36.63
N GLN A 151 24.86 0.03 -36.57
CA GLN A 151 24.07 -0.10 -35.34
C GLN A 151 24.39 -1.41 -34.61
N ILE A 152 24.87 -1.28 -33.37
CA ILE A 152 25.32 -2.41 -32.54
C ILE A 152 24.18 -3.40 -32.29
N ARG A 153 22.97 -2.92 -32.02
CA ARG A 153 21.81 -3.78 -31.77
C ARG A 153 21.53 -4.70 -32.96
N ALA A 154 21.59 -4.16 -34.16
CA ALA A 154 21.25 -4.90 -35.36
C ALA A 154 22.36 -5.90 -35.74
N GLN A 155 23.63 -5.58 -35.45
CA GLN A 155 24.73 -6.55 -35.48
C GLN A 155 24.49 -7.73 -34.52
N LEU A 156 24.02 -7.48 -33.30
CA LEU A 156 23.70 -8.55 -32.33
C LEU A 156 22.51 -9.40 -32.77
N VAL A 157 21.47 -8.80 -33.36
CA VAL A 157 20.32 -9.57 -33.90
C VAL A 157 20.77 -10.45 -35.08
N ARG A 158 21.65 -9.93 -35.95
CA ARG A 158 22.31 -10.72 -37.00
C ARG A 158 23.14 -11.87 -36.43
N ALA A 159 23.94 -11.61 -35.39
CA ALA A 159 24.71 -12.65 -34.70
C ALA A 159 23.79 -13.76 -34.16
N ARG A 160 22.68 -13.39 -33.50
CA ARG A 160 21.66 -14.33 -33.01
C ARG A 160 21.10 -15.20 -34.14
N ALA A 161 20.78 -14.61 -35.30
CA ALA A 161 20.28 -15.36 -36.45
C ALA A 161 21.32 -16.34 -37.03
N HIS A 162 22.59 -15.91 -37.16
CA HIS A 162 23.67 -16.79 -37.63
C HIS A 162 23.95 -17.94 -36.65
N PHE A 163 23.96 -17.68 -35.34
CA PHE A 163 24.08 -18.74 -34.35
C PHE A 163 22.86 -19.68 -34.35
N GLY A 164 21.66 -19.15 -34.62
CA GLY A 164 20.45 -19.96 -34.80
C GLY A 164 20.59 -20.95 -35.95
N PHE A 165 21.13 -20.50 -37.08
CA PHE A 165 21.47 -21.37 -38.20
C PHE A 165 22.44 -22.50 -37.80
N LEU A 166 23.47 -22.19 -37.00
CA LEU A 166 24.42 -23.19 -36.51
C LEU A 166 23.76 -24.16 -35.50
N ALA A 167 22.82 -23.71 -34.69
CA ALA A 167 22.11 -24.54 -33.72
C ALA A 167 21.31 -25.67 -34.38
N LEU A 168 20.94 -25.48 -35.66
CA LEU A 168 20.19 -26.42 -36.49
C LEU A 168 21.05 -27.25 -37.45
N ALA A 169 22.39 -27.16 -37.36
CA ALA A 169 23.29 -27.82 -38.29
C ALA A 169 23.01 -29.33 -38.43
N GLU A 170 22.99 -29.83 -39.66
CA GLU A 170 22.83 -31.26 -40.00
C GLU A 170 24.02 -31.74 -40.86
N PRO A 171 24.60 -32.93 -40.59
CA PRO A 171 24.31 -33.82 -39.46
C PRO A 171 24.73 -33.23 -38.11
N ALA A 172 24.13 -33.70 -37.01
CA ALA A 172 24.47 -33.26 -35.64
C ALA A 172 25.96 -33.41 -35.27
N SER A 173 26.70 -34.27 -35.99
CA SER A 173 28.12 -34.54 -35.78
C SER A 173 29.08 -33.56 -36.45
N VAL A 174 28.58 -32.55 -37.18
CA VAL A 174 29.44 -31.51 -37.77
C VAL A 174 30.15 -30.75 -36.66
N GLN A 175 31.46 -30.52 -36.86
CA GLN A 175 32.33 -29.83 -35.91
C GLN A 175 32.98 -28.61 -36.57
N VAL A 176 33.15 -27.55 -35.77
CA VAL A 176 33.95 -26.37 -36.09
C VAL A 176 35.13 -26.29 -35.12
N ARG A 177 36.16 -25.54 -35.51
CA ARG A 177 37.34 -25.32 -34.67
C ARG A 177 37.17 -24.02 -33.89
N ILE A 178 37.21 -24.12 -32.56
CA ILE A 178 37.19 -23.00 -31.63
C ILE A 178 38.41 -23.15 -30.73
N ASN A 179 39.31 -22.16 -30.72
CA ASN A 179 40.54 -22.20 -29.93
C ASN A 179 41.32 -23.52 -30.10
N ASP A 180 41.48 -23.97 -31.35
CA ASP A 180 42.10 -25.24 -31.74
C ASP A 180 41.42 -26.54 -31.26
N GLN A 181 40.26 -26.44 -30.60
CA GLN A 181 39.43 -27.59 -30.22
C GLN A 181 38.29 -27.79 -31.22
N LEU A 182 37.98 -29.04 -31.54
CA LEU A 182 36.81 -29.39 -32.36
C LEU A 182 35.56 -29.45 -31.48
N THR A 183 34.62 -28.55 -31.74
CA THR A 183 33.38 -28.43 -30.97
C THR A 183 32.18 -28.71 -31.88
N PRO A 184 31.16 -29.45 -31.42
CA PRO A 184 29.93 -29.67 -32.19
C PRO A 184 29.26 -28.34 -32.57
N VAL A 185 28.97 -28.14 -33.86
CA VAL A 185 28.40 -26.88 -34.37
C VAL A 185 27.08 -26.51 -33.68
N ARG A 186 26.27 -27.52 -33.35
CA ARG A 186 25.00 -27.30 -32.64
C ARG A 186 25.19 -26.70 -31.25
N GLU A 187 26.17 -27.18 -30.48
CA GLU A 187 26.44 -26.66 -29.14
C GLU A 187 26.92 -25.21 -29.20
N VAL A 188 27.79 -24.92 -30.18
CA VAL A 188 28.27 -23.57 -30.47
C VAL A 188 27.13 -22.64 -30.88
N GLY A 189 26.24 -23.11 -31.76
CA GLY A 189 25.06 -22.38 -32.18
C GLY A 189 24.13 -22.07 -31.00
N ARG A 190 23.78 -23.09 -30.21
CA ARG A 190 22.94 -22.92 -29.00
C ARG A 190 23.52 -21.90 -28.04
N ALA A 191 24.78 -22.07 -27.66
CA ALA A 191 25.46 -21.15 -26.74
C ALA A 191 25.55 -19.73 -27.33
N GLY A 192 25.82 -19.61 -28.63
CA GLY A 192 25.92 -18.33 -29.32
C GLY A 192 24.59 -17.57 -29.40
N VAL A 193 23.47 -18.26 -29.65
CA VAL A 193 22.13 -17.65 -29.64
C VAL A 193 21.78 -17.10 -28.26
N LEU A 194 22.00 -17.89 -27.22
CA LEU A 194 21.74 -17.46 -25.83
C LEU A 194 22.64 -16.28 -25.45
N THR A 195 23.91 -16.32 -25.85
CA THR A 195 24.85 -15.21 -25.60
C THR A 195 24.44 -13.94 -26.33
N ALA A 196 24.12 -13.99 -27.62
CA ALA A 196 23.65 -12.83 -28.36
C ALA A 196 22.34 -12.27 -27.78
N THR A 197 21.40 -13.13 -27.38
CA THR A 197 20.14 -12.72 -26.74
C THR A 197 20.41 -12.00 -25.41
N ARG A 198 21.27 -12.56 -24.55
CA ARG A 198 21.66 -11.94 -23.28
C ARG A 198 22.37 -10.62 -23.48
N GLU A 199 23.28 -10.51 -24.45
CA GLU A 199 23.99 -9.26 -24.70
C GLU A 199 23.05 -8.14 -25.14
N ILE A 200 22.05 -8.44 -25.97
CA ILE A 200 21.01 -7.45 -26.33
C ILE A 200 20.22 -7.01 -25.07
N ALA A 201 19.74 -7.97 -24.27
CA ALA A 201 18.96 -7.68 -23.07
C ALA A 201 19.78 -6.91 -22.02
N ASN A 202 21.05 -7.27 -21.81
CA ASN A 202 21.96 -6.60 -20.89
C ASN A 202 22.20 -5.14 -21.28
N ILE A 203 22.38 -4.84 -22.58
CA ILE A 203 22.58 -3.46 -23.03
C ILE A 203 21.31 -2.62 -22.78
N HIS A 204 20.12 -3.16 -23.07
CA HIS A 204 18.86 -2.49 -22.73
C HIS A 204 18.69 -2.27 -21.23
N LEU A 205 19.05 -3.26 -20.39
CA LEU A 205 19.04 -3.09 -18.94
C LEU A 205 19.96 -1.96 -18.46
N ILE A 206 21.15 -1.81 -19.08
CA ILE A 206 22.06 -0.72 -18.73
C ILE A 206 21.43 0.62 -19.11
N PHE A 207 20.92 0.80 -20.33
CA PHE A 207 20.24 2.05 -20.71
C PHE A 207 19.01 2.34 -19.85
N GLY A 208 18.18 1.33 -19.57
CA GLY A 208 16.99 1.50 -18.74
C GLY A 208 17.32 1.92 -17.32
N ASN A 209 18.37 1.33 -16.73
CA ASN A 209 18.83 1.73 -15.40
C ASN A 209 19.33 3.18 -15.38
N GLU A 210 19.98 3.66 -16.42
CA GLU A 210 20.40 5.06 -16.48
C GLU A 210 19.23 6.02 -16.50
N PHE A 211 18.29 5.83 -17.41
CA PHE A 211 17.11 6.68 -17.45
C PHE A 211 16.29 6.60 -16.15
N LEU A 212 16.25 5.43 -15.50
CA LEU A 212 15.61 5.29 -14.19
C LEU A 212 16.34 6.12 -13.13
N VAL A 213 17.67 6.00 -13.05
CA VAL A 213 18.50 6.78 -12.14
C VAL A 213 18.31 8.28 -12.38
N ASP A 214 18.32 8.71 -13.64
CA ASP A 214 18.16 10.11 -14.03
C ASP A 214 16.80 10.67 -13.65
N ALA A 215 15.78 9.82 -13.64
CA ALA A 215 14.45 10.20 -13.19
C ALA A 215 14.31 10.26 -11.66
N LEU A 216 15.16 9.54 -10.93
CA LEU A 216 15.13 9.52 -9.47
C LEU A 216 16.03 10.59 -8.86
N ASP A 217 17.01 11.07 -9.61
CA ASP A 217 17.92 12.14 -9.20
C ASP A 217 17.52 13.48 -9.82
N TYR A 218 16.87 14.30 -9.00
CA TYR A 218 16.39 15.63 -9.39
C TYR A 218 17.51 16.56 -9.92
N ARG A 219 18.78 16.28 -9.66
CA ARG A 219 19.90 17.12 -10.16
C ARG A 219 20.12 16.96 -11.66
N PHE A 220 19.63 15.87 -12.25
CA PHE A 220 19.62 15.68 -13.70
C PHE A 220 18.36 16.25 -14.36
N SER A 221 17.36 16.65 -13.57
CA SER A 221 16.27 17.48 -14.08
C SER A 221 16.81 18.85 -14.48
N GLY A 222 16.17 19.50 -15.46
CA GLY A 222 16.65 20.76 -16.04
C GLY A 222 16.86 21.86 -14.99
N SER A 223 17.54 22.95 -15.36
CA SER A 223 17.87 24.07 -14.46
C SER A 223 16.68 24.85 -13.90
N ASP A 224 15.44 24.38 -14.09
CA ASP A 224 14.24 25.03 -13.59
C ASP A 224 13.93 24.52 -12.18
N PRO A 225 13.90 25.41 -11.16
CA PRO A 225 13.70 25.02 -9.77
C PRO A 225 12.24 24.65 -9.44
N ARG A 226 11.31 24.67 -10.40
CA ARG A 226 9.90 24.38 -10.15
C ARG A 226 9.63 22.88 -10.15
N ALA A 227 9.15 22.37 -9.01
CA ALA A 227 8.73 20.99 -8.82
C ALA A 227 7.90 20.38 -9.98
N ASP A 228 6.90 21.10 -10.52
CA ASP A 228 6.09 20.58 -11.65
C ASP A 228 6.91 20.28 -12.91
N GLN A 229 7.97 21.05 -13.17
CA GLN A 229 8.84 20.85 -14.32
C GLN A 229 9.83 19.72 -14.09
N ILE A 230 10.35 19.62 -12.86
CA ILE A 230 11.18 18.50 -12.43
C ILE A 230 10.41 17.21 -12.63
N ILE A 231 9.19 17.10 -12.08
CA ILE A 231 8.34 15.90 -12.21
C ILE A 231 8.03 15.58 -13.68
N ALA A 232 7.80 16.58 -14.53
CA ALA A 232 7.57 16.35 -15.94
C ALA A 232 8.78 15.73 -16.64
N GLU A 233 9.99 16.16 -16.28
CA GLU A 233 11.24 15.58 -16.77
C GLU A 233 11.45 14.17 -16.22
N GLU A 234 11.25 13.95 -14.91
CA GLU A 234 11.29 12.62 -14.29
C GLU A 234 10.35 11.64 -15.02
N ILE A 235 9.12 12.07 -15.32
CA ILE A 235 8.14 11.27 -16.09
C ILE A 235 8.67 10.92 -17.49
N ASN A 236 9.37 11.83 -18.16
CA ASN A 236 9.94 11.55 -19.48
C ASN A 236 11.08 10.53 -19.38
N GLN A 237 11.97 10.69 -18.41
CA GLN A 237 13.07 9.76 -18.15
C GLN A 237 12.53 8.37 -17.75
N LEU A 238 11.53 8.28 -16.88
CA LEU A 238 10.88 7.01 -16.52
C LEU A 238 10.22 6.32 -17.71
N LYS A 239 9.66 7.06 -18.68
CA LYS A 239 9.13 6.47 -19.92
C LYS A 239 10.22 5.88 -20.80
N LEU A 240 11.37 6.55 -20.90
CA LEU A 240 12.52 6.02 -21.62
C LEU A 240 13.08 4.77 -20.92
N ALA A 241 13.19 4.80 -19.59
CA ALA A 241 13.59 3.65 -18.79
C ALA A 241 12.65 2.46 -19.02
N LEU A 242 11.34 2.71 -18.93
CA LEU A 242 10.30 1.71 -19.15
C LEU A 242 10.40 1.10 -20.54
N GLN A 243 10.56 1.92 -21.58
CA GLN A 243 10.75 1.45 -22.95
C GLN A 243 11.96 0.52 -23.07
N GLN A 244 13.09 0.85 -22.43
CA GLN A 244 14.28 0.00 -22.46
C GLN A 244 14.04 -1.34 -21.75
N PHE A 245 13.36 -1.35 -20.60
CA PHE A 245 13.04 -2.59 -19.89
C PHE A 245 12.01 -3.44 -20.65
N GLU A 246 11.00 -2.83 -21.27
CA GLU A 246 10.06 -3.51 -22.16
C GLU A 246 10.78 -4.15 -23.35
N LEU A 247 11.78 -3.48 -23.92
CA LEU A 247 12.62 -4.04 -25.00
C LEU A 247 13.49 -5.21 -24.51
N ALA A 248 14.04 -5.13 -23.29
CA ALA A 248 14.79 -6.23 -22.70
C ALA A 248 13.89 -7.46 -22.49
N VAL A 249 12.72 -7.28 -21.86
CA VAL A 249 11.72 -8.33 -21.67
C VAL A 249 11.24 -8.86 -23.02
N GLY A 250 10.98 -7.98 -23.98
CA GLY A 250 10.55 -8.32 -25.33
C GLY A 250 11.58 -9.16 -26.10
N VAL A 251 12.88 -8.87 -25.96
CA VAL A 251 13.96 -9.66 -26.56
C VAL A 251 14.01 -11.07 -25.98
N LEU A 252 13.87 -11.20 -24.66
CA LEU A 252 13.88 -12.50 -23.99
C LEU A 252 12.60 -13.28 -24.29
N ALA A 253 11.43 -12.65 -24.28
CA ALA A 253 10.14 -13.25 -24.63
C ALA A 253 10.05 -13.64 -26.12
N HIS A 254 10.64 -12.83 -27.01
CA HIS A 254 10.75 -13.18 -28.42
C HIS A 254 11.67 -14.39 -28.58
N ALA A 255 12.85 -14.38 -27.97
CA ALA A 255 13.75 -15.52 -28.04
C ALA A 255 13.03 -16.78 -27.54
N PHE A 256 12.36 -16.67 -26.39
CA PHE A 256 11.58 -17.74 -25.82
C PHE A 256 10.58 -18.40 -26.81
N ASN A 257 9.87 -17.60 -27.61
CA ASN A 257 8.87 -18.07 -28.57
C ASN A 257 9.37 -18.23 -30.01
N ALA A 258 10.62 -17.86 -30.31
CA ALA A 258 11.15 -17.89 -31.66
C ALA A 258 11.39 -19.33 -32.11
N ASP A 259 10.59 -19.77 -33.08
CA ASP A 259 10.77 -21.04 -33.78
C ASP A 259 11.98 -20.92 -34.72
N PHE A 260 12.99 -21.74 -34.48
CA PHE A 260 14.15 -21.84 -35.37
C PHE A 260 13.92 -22.86 -36.50
N GLY A 261 12.87 -23.68 -36.43
CA GLY A 261 12.62 -24.74 -37.38
C GLY A 261 13.38 -26.03 -37.06
N GLY A 262 13.56 -26.88 -38.08
CA GLY A 262 14.01 -28.26 -37.93
C GLY A 262 12.85 -29.27 -37.87
N PRO A 263 13.13 -30.58 -38.02
CA PRO A 263 12.10 -31.60 -38.22
C PRO A 263 11.08 -31.72 -37.07
N ASN A 264 11.38 -31.15 -35.90
CA ASN A 264 10.52 -31.17 -34.70
C ASN A 264 10.11 -29.77 -34.19
N GLY A 265 10.45 -28.68 -34.90
CA GLY A 265 10.14 -27.29 -34.48
C GLY A 265 10.84 -26.87 -33.18
N GLY A 266 12.15 -26.67 -33.22
CA GLY A 266 12.93 -26.28 -32.03
C GLY A 266 12.86 -24.79 -31.73
N PHE A 267 12.62 -24.42 -30.48
CA PHE A 267 12.57 -23.02 -30.03
C PHE A 267 13.88 -22.62 -29.36
N ILE A 268 14.24 -21.32 -29.36
CA ILE A 268 15.39 -20.85 -28.55
C ILE A 268 15.13 -21.11 -27.07
N GLY A 269 13.88 -20.93 -26.64
CA GLY A 269 13.43 -21.17 -25.27
C GLY A 269 13.77 -22.57 -24.77
N ASP A 270 13.88 -23.57 -25.65
CA ASP A 270 14.27 -24.94 -25.28
C ASP A 270 15.72 -25.03 -24.78
N TYR A 271 16.52 -23.99 -24.98
CA TYR A 271 17.92 -23.90 -24.53
C TYR A 271 18.12 -22.97 -23.34
N PHE A 272 17.07 -22.30 -22.84
CA PHE A 272 17.18 -21.42 -21.68
C PHE A 272 17.60 -22.22 -20.44
N GLY A 273 18.63 -21.75 -19.74
CA GLY A 273 18.99 -22.23 -18.41
C GLY A 273 18.59 -21.23 -17.34
N ALA A 274 18.92 -21.53 -16.09
CA ALA A 274 18.66 -20.66 -14.93
C ALA A 274 19.08 -19.20 -15.19
N ARG A 275 20.25 -19.00 -15.82
CA ARG A 275 20.77 -17.65 -16.11
C ARG A 275 19.89 -16.81 -17.03
N GLU A 276 19.23 -17.41 -18.02
CA GLU A 276 18.32 -16.68 -18.90
C GLU A 276 17.00 -16.35 -18.21
N PHE A 277 16.53 -17.26 -17.33
CA PHE A 277 15.36 -17.01 -16.49
C PHE A 277 15.61 -15.94 -15.44
N ASP A 278 16.77 -15.94 -14.77
CA ASP A 278 17.19 -14.89 -13.83
C ASP A 278 17.22 -13.52 -14.52
N LEU A 279 17.76 -13.47 -15.75
CA LEU A 279 17.82 -12.23 -16.52
C LEU A 279 16.41 -11.74 -16.91
N PHE A 280 15.48 -12.65 -17.20
CA PHE A 280 14.09 -12.31 -17.44
C PHE A 280 13.42 -11.75 -16.18
N GLY A 281 13.59 -12.44 -15.05
CA GLY A 281 13.08 -11.99 -13.75
C GLY A 281 13.57 -10.60 -13.40
N LEU A 282 14.88 -10.37 -13.53
CA LEU A 282 15.51 -9.06 -13.31
C LEU A 282 14.94 -7.97 -14.23
N ALA A 283 14.79 -8.25 -15.52
CA ALA A 283 14.24 -7.27 -16.46
C ALA A 283 12.77 -6.94 -16.15
N SER A 284 11.99 -7.95 -15.77
CA SER A 284 10.60 -7.81 -15.35
C SER A 284 10.46 -6.98 -14.07
N GLU A 285 11.28 -7.27 -13.05
CA GLU A 285 11.35 -6.52 -11.80
C GLU A 285 11.66 -5.03 -12.06
N ARG A 286 12.69 -4.74 -12.87
CA ARG A 286 13.07 -3.35 -13.20
C ARG A 286 11.98 -2.62 -13.96
N MET A 287 11.29 -3.31 -14.87
CA MET A 287 10.12 -2.76 -15.58
C MET A 287 9.02 -2.36 -14.59
N VAL A 288 8.65 -3.27 -13.67
CA VAL A 288 7.55 -3.04 -12.71
C VAL A 288 7.92 -1.96 -11.68
N ALA A 289 9.17 -1.93 -11.22
CA ALA A 289 9.68 -0.85 -10.37
C ALA A 289 9.58 0.52 -11.07
N THR A 290 9.93 0.59 -12.36
CA THR A 290 9.81 1.83 -13.14
C THR A 290 8.35 2.27 -13.31
N ILE A 291 7.44 1.32 -13.53
CA ILE A 291 5.99 1.59 -13.61
C ILE A 291 5.46 2.13 -12.28
N ALA A 292 5.91 1.56 -11.17
CA ALA A 292 5.58 2.03 -9.82
C ALA A 292 6.02 3.49 -9.62
N GLU A 293 7.27 3.83 -9.94
CA GLU A 293 7.76 5.20 -9.86
C GLU A 293 6.95 6.15 -10.75
N LEU A 294 6.67 5.75 -12.00
CA LEU A 294 5.90 6.55 -12.94
C LEU A 294 4.47 6.80 -12.45
N ALA A 295 3.83 5.77 -11.90
CA ALA A 295 2.52 5.87 -11.30
C ALA A 295 2.53 6.79 -10.07
N ASP A 296 3.55 6.71 -9.22
CA ASP A 296 3.69 7.58 -8.05
C ASP A 296 3.89 9.05 -8.48
N ARG A 297 4.65 9.33 -9.55
CA ARG A 297 4.74 10.69 -10.13
C ARG A 297 3.39 11.21 -10.62
N TYR A 298 2.57 10.36 -11.26
CA TYR A 298 1.22 10.75 -11.63
C TYR A 298 0.32 11.02 -10.42
N ARG A 299 0.42 10.23 -9.35
CA ARG A 299 -0.34 10.46 -8.11
C ARG A 299 0.05 11.78 -7.45
N GLN A 300 1.34 12.12 -7.42
CA GLN A 300 1.83 13.39 -6.89
C GLN A 300 1.30 14.60 -7.69
N LEU A 301 1.02 14.43 -8.98
CA LEU A 301 0.34 15.42 -9.82
C LEU A 301 -1.21 15.41 -9.68
N GLY A 302 -1.77 14.57 -8.80
CA GLY A 302 -3.21 14.38 -8.66
C GLY A 302 -3.87 13.65 -9.84
N GLN A 303 -3.10 12.88 -10.60
CA GLN A 303 -3.53 12.15 -11.79
C GLN A 303 -3.73 10.65 -11.49
N ASP A 304 -4.44 10.33 -10.42
CA ASP A 304 -4.67 8.96 -9.95
C ASP A 304 -5.28 8.04 -11.03
N GLY A 305 -6.12 8.59 -11.91
CA GLY A 305 -6.67 7.83 -13.05
C GLY A 305 -5.61 7.35 -14.05
N ARG A 306 -4.51 8.10 -14.23
CA ARG A 306 -3.38 7.66 -15.07
C ARG A 306 -2.54 6.61 -14.36
N ALA A 307 -2.29 6.78 -13.06
CA ALA A 307 -1.60 5.77 -12.24
C ALA A 307 -2.33 4.43 -12.25
N LEU A 308 -3.66 4.43 -12.08
CA LEU A 308 -4.50 3.23 -12.20
C LEU A 308 -4.43 2.60 -13.59
N GLY A 309 -4.42 3.42 -14.65
CA GLY A 309 -4.24 2.95 -16.02
C GLY A 309 -2.93 2.18 -16.21
N LEU A 310 -1.82 2.74 -15.71
CA LEU A 310 -0.50 2.09 -15.75
C LEU A 310 -0.50 0.76 -15.00
N TYR A 311 -1.03 0.72 -13.77
CA TYR A 311 -1.07 -0.52 -13.00
C TYR A 311 -1.92 -1.60 -13.67
N SER A 312 -3.06 -1.22 -14.27
CA SER A 312 -3.91 -2.16 -15.00
C SER A 312 -3.21 -2.73 -16.23
N GLU A 313 -2.52 -1.89 -17.02
CA GLU A 313 -1.78 -2.31 -18.21
C GLU A 313 -0.60 -3.22 -17.83
N ALA A 314 0.19 -2.81 -16.83
CA ALA A 314 1.30 -3.58 -16.31
C ALA A 314 0.86 -4.96 -15.80
N PHE A 315 -0.26 -5.02 -15.06
CA PHE A 315 -0.80 -6.27 -14.54
C PHE A 315 -1.20 -7.22 -15.67
N ALA A 316 -1.87 -6.71 -16.71
CA ALA A 316 -2.25 -7.52 -17.87
C ALA A 316 -1.02 -8.07 -18.60
N ASN A 317 0.01 -7.24 -18.81
CA ASN A 317 1.25 -7.63 -19.48
C ASN A 317 2.03 -8.68 -18.67
N GLN A 318 2.20 -8.45 -17.37
CA GLN A 318 2.85 -9.40 -16.45
C GLN A 318 2.10 -10.72 -16.37
N TYR A 319 0.76 -10.70 -16.35
CA TYR A 319 -0.04 -11.92 -16.30
C TYR A 319 0.17 -12.79 -17.55
N VAL A 320 0.21 -12.18 -18.73
CA VAL A 320 0.48 -12.90 -19.99
C VAL A 320 1.90 -13.49 -19.99
N GLN A 321 2.90 -12.73 -19.51
CA GLN A 321 4.27 -13.21 -19.38
C GLN A 321 4.39 -14.39 -18.40
N ALA A 322 3.72 -14.30 -17.25
CA ALA A 322 3.64 -15.38 -16.25
C ALA A 322 3.09 -16.67 -16.87
N MET A 323 1.99 -16.57 -17.62
CA MET A 323 1.35 -17.71 -18.27
C MET A 323 2.25 -18.35 -19.33
N ALA A 324 2.98 -17.54 -20.10
CA ALA A 324 3.93 -18.03 -21.10
C ALA A 324 5.10 -18.78 -20.44
N LEU A 325 5.69 -18.21 -19.39
CA LEU A 325 6.77 -18.83 -18.63
C LEU A 325 6.32 -20.10 -17.90
N ALA A 326 5.16 -20.10 -17.25
CA ALA A 326 4.61 -21.28 -16.58
C ALA A 326 4.35 -22.43 -17.57
N THR A 327 3.80 -22.12 -18.74
CA THR A 327 3.59 -23.11 -19.80
C THR A 327 4.91 -23.70 -20.30
N SER A 328 5.96 -22.88 -20.37
CA SER A 328 7.30 -23.32 -20.74
C SER A 328 7.92 -24.25 -19.70
N ALA A 329 7.97 -23.79 -18.45
CA ALA A 329 8.56 -24.53 -17.36
C ALA A 329 7.90 -25.92 -17.27
N ALA A 330 6.57 -25.97 -17.42
CA ALA A 330 5.84 -27.23 -17.51
C ALA A 330 6.26 -28.14 -18.68
N LYS A 331 6.52 -27.58 -19.88
CA LYS A 331 7.01 -28.37 -21.04
C LYS A 331 8.41 -28.91 -20.82
N GLN A 332 9.26 -28.15 -20.13
CA GLN A 332 10.66 -28.52 -19.88
C GLN A 332 10.85 -29.33 -18.60
N ASN A 333 9.76 -29.59 -17.85
CA ASN A 333 9.81 -30.19 -16.51
C ASN A 333 10.76 -29.41 -15.57
N ALA A 334 10.77 -28.08 -15.72
CA ALA A 334 11.46 -27.13 -14.86
C ALA A 334 10.48 -26.55 -13.84
N ASP A 335 10.96 -26.16 -12.66
CA ASP A 335 10.13 -25.49 -11.67
C ASP A 335 9.93 -24.02 -12.06
N PHE A 336 8.68 -23.62 -12.26
CA PHE A 336 8.32 -22.23 -12.60
C PHE A 336 8.77 -21.25 -11.51
N ALA A 337 8.63 -21.63 -10.23
CA ALA A 337 8.97 -20.77 -9.12
C ALA A 337 10.48 -20.50 -9.03
N GLU A 338 11.31 -21.50 -9.34
CA GLU A 338 12.78 -21.40 -9.30
C GLU A 338 13.39 -20.70 -10.53
N ASN A 339 12.59 -20.39 -11.55
CA ASN A 339 13.06 -19.86 -12.84
C ASN A 339 12.38 -18.54 -13.22
N GLY A 340 12.41 -17.54 -12.33
CA GLY A 340 11.89 -16.19 -12.59
C GLY A 340 10.38 -16.03 -12.41
N GLY A 341 9.65 -17.10 -12.08
CA GLY A 341 8.21 -17.07 -11.87
C GLY A 341 7.81 -16.42 -10.54
N TRP A 342 8.69 -16.48 -9.54
CA TRP A 342 8.44 -15.86 -8.23
C TRP A 342 8.38 -14.33 -8.34
N GLU A 343 9.37 -13.72 -8.99
CA GLU A 343 9.46 -12.26 -9.19
C GLU A 343 8.23 -11.72 -9.90
N ILE A 344 7.71 -12.45 -10.90
CA ILE A 344 6.51 -12.05 -11.64
C ILE A 344 5.26 -12.12 -10.76
N MET A 345 5.12 -13.15 -9.92
CA MET A 345 4.00 -13.27 -8.99
C MET A 345 4.03 -12.15 -7.94
N THR A 346 5.20 -11.89 -7.36
CA THR A 346 5.41 -10.76 -6.44
C THR A 346 5.09 -9.42 -7.11
N ASN A 347 5.50 -9.24 -8.36
CA ASN A 347 5.17 -8.05 -9.14
C ASN A 347 3.65 -7.88 -9.34
N LEU A 348 2.93 -8.95 -9.69
CA LEU A 348 1.48 -8.92 -9.87
C LEU A 348 0.74 -8.54 -8.58
N GLU A 349 1.19 -9.07 -7.44
CA GLU A 349 0.65 -8.73 -6.13
C GLU A 349 0.93 -7.27 -5.75
N GLY A 350 2.17 -6.80 -5.97
CA GLY A 350 2.56 -5.41 -5.74
C GLY A 350 1.75 -4.42 -6.58
N LEU A 351 1.57 -4.70 -7.88
CA LEU A 351 0.75 -3.89 -8.78
C LEU A 351 -0.71 -3.81 -8.31
N ARG A 352 -1.28 -4.95 -7.90
CA ARG A 352 -2.65 -5.02 -7.39
C ARG A 352 -2.81 -4.25 -6.07
N ALA A 353 -1.89 -4.43 -5.13
CA ALA A 353 -1.91 -3.76 -3.83
C ALA A 353 -1.84 -2.24 -3.99
N ARG A 354 -0.96 -1.74 -4.87
CA ARG A 354 -0.83 -0.31 -5.19
C ARG A 354 -2.08 0.25 -5.86
N ALA A 355 -2.68 -0.49 -6.80
CA ALA A 355 -3.95 -0.08 -7.41
C ALA A 355 -5.11 -0.02 -6.39
N GLN A 356 -5.18 -1.01 -5.48
CA GLN A 356 -6.17 -1.03 -4.42
C GLN A 356 -6.00 0.15 -3.46
N ALA A 357 -4.76 0.50 -3.08
CA ALA A 357 -4.49 1.66 -2.24
C ALA A 357 -5.03 2.97 -2.85
N ILE A 358 -4.90 3.16 -4.17
CA ILE A 358 -5.49 4.31 -4.86
C ILE A 358 -7.03 4.26 -4.79
N HIS A 359 -7.63 3.08 -5.03
CA HIS A 359 -9.08 2.90 -4.92
C HIS A 359 -9.63 3.18 -3.52
N ASP A 360 -8.86 2.85 -2.49
CA ASP A 360 -9.19 3.09 -1.07
C ASP A 360 -9.02 4.57 -0.67
N GLY A 361 -8.63 5.44 -1.60
CA GLY A 361 -8.43 6.87 -1.35
C GLY A 361 -7.18 7.17 -0.51
N ILE A 362 -6.21 6.26 -0.50
CA ILE A 362 -4.92 6.46 0.12
C ILE A 362 -4.09 7.39 -0.77
N ASN A 363 -3.54 8.46 -0.20
CA ASN A 363 -2.71 9.43 -0.92
C ASN A 363 -1.29 8.92 -1.19
N ALA A 364 -0.47 9.72 -1.87
CA ALA A 364 0.92 9.37 -2.21
C ALA A 364 1.81 9.10 -0.98
N PHE A 365 1.43 9.59 0.19
CA PHE A 365 2.15 9.35 1.46
C PHE A 365 1.54 8.25 2.32
N GLY A 366 0.60 7.46 1.80
CA GLY A 366 0.04 6.32 2.54
C GLY A 366 -1.09 6.68 3.52
N PHE A 367 -1.65 7.89 3.47
CA PHE A 367 -2.73 8.32 4.37
C PHE A 367 -4.08 8.46 3.66
N VAL A 368 -5.16 8.12 4.36
CA VAL A 368 -6.53 8.47 3.95
C VAL A 368 -6.82 9.95 4.22
N ASP A 369 -7.72 10.59 3.45
CA ASP A 369 -8.01 12.04 3.57
C ASP A 369 -8.44 12.47 4.99
N GLY A 370 -9.12 11.58 5.71
CA GLY A 370 -9.60 11.82 7.08
C GLY A 370 -8.54 11.68 8.17
N TYR A 371 -7.36 11.14 7.87
CA TYR A 371 -6.30 10.94 8.88
C TYR A 371 -5.73 12.28 9.35
N VAL A 372 -5.58 12.43 10.67
CA VAL A 372 -4.97 13.61 11.30
C VAL A 372 -4.09 13.18 12.48
N PRO A 373 -2.90 13.77 12.65
CA PRO A 373 -2.01 13.44 13.76
C PRO A 373 -2.55 14.00 15.09
N LEU A 374 -2.20 13.35 16.20
CA LEU A 374 -2.50 13.82 17.56
C LEU A 374 -1.57 14.90 18.07
N GLN A 375 -0.38 14.97 17.48
CA GLN A 375 0.57 16.02 17.74
C GLN A 375 0.03 17.34 17.22
N THR A 376 0.33 18.41 17.95
CA THR A 376 -0.14 19.75 17.59
C THR A 376 0.61 20.25 16.37
N TYR A 377 0.02 21.25 15.69
CA TYR A 377 0.69 21.94 14.61
C TYR A 377 2.09 22.45 15.02
N ASP A 378 2.19 23.10 16.19
CA ASP A 378 3.45 23.70 16.64
C ASP A 378 4.51 22.64 16.98
N GLU A 379 4.12 21.48 17.55
CA GLU A 379 5.02 20.34 17.80
C GLU A 379 5.61 19.81 16.49
N LEU A 380 4.74 19.48 15.52
CA LEU A 380 5.16 18.92 14.22
C LEU A 380 5.96 19.93 13.39
N ARG A 381 5.54 21.20 13.37
CA ARG A 381 6.26 22.26 12.67
C ARG A 381 7.68 22.44 13.19
N THR A 382 7.86 22.42 14.50
CA THR A 382 9.16 22.57 15.15
C THR A 382 10.09 21.43 14.75
N LEU A 383 9.57 20.20 14.77
CA LEU A 383 10.29 19.01 14.35
C LEU A 383 10.71 19.07 12.87
N VAL A 384 9.77 19.38 11.97
CA VAL A 384 10.07 19.52 10.54
C VAL A 384 11.19 20.51 10.32
N ARG A 385 11.10 21.72 10.90
CA ARG A 385 12.08 22.79 10.66
C ARG A 385 13.43 22.54 11.28
N ASN A 386 13.47 22.00 12.50
CA ASN A 386 14.73 21.92 13.27
C ASN A 386 15.51 20.64 12.99
N ASP A 387 14.82 19.55 12.67
CA ASP A 387 15.43 18.24 12.50
C ASP A 387 15.38 17.82 11.03
N PHE A 388 14.20 17.51 10.48
CA PHE A 388 14.13 16.90 9.14
C PHE A 388 14.55 17.82 7.99
N LEU A 389 14.19 19.10 8.05
CA LEU A 389 14.59 20.04 7.01
C LEU A 389 16.10 20.30 7.07
N ARG A 390 16.68 20.34 8.27
CA ARG A 390 18.14 20.46 8.44
C ARG A 390 18.84 19.25 7.85
N ASP A 391 18.41 18.05 8.24
CA ASP A 391 19.01 16.79 7.80
C ASP A 391 18.86 16.65 6.26
N ALA A 392 17.67 16.95 5.71
CA ALA A 392 17.45 16.99 4.26
C ALA A 392 18.38 17.98 3.53
N THR A 393 18.58 19.18 4.09
CA THR A 393 19.49 20.19 3.50
C THR A 393 20.96 19.73 3.54
N GLU A 394 21.37 19.10 4.65
CA GLU A 394 22.74 18.59 4.83
C GLU A 394 23.03 17.41 3.89
N ASP A 395 22.08 16.48 3.76
CA ASP A 395 22.18 15.33 2.85
C ASP A 395 22.15 15.78 1.39
N GLU A 396 21.30 16.75 1.05
CA GLU A 396 21.23 17.34 -0.29
C GLU A 396 22.57 18.00 -0.68
N ALA A 397 23.16 18.77 0.23
CA ALA A 397 24.48 19.37 0.03
C ALA A 397 25.59 18.31 -0.09
N THR A 398 25.50 17.24 0.71
CA THR A 398 26.44 16.11 0.67
C THR A 398 26.36 15.37 -0.66
N ALA A 399 25.16 15.08 -1.13
CA ALA A 399 24.93 14.47 -2.44
C ALA A 399 25.54 15.31 -3.55
N ALA A 400 25.26 16.62 -3.58
CA ALA A 400 25.81 17.56 -4.55
C ALA A 400 27.35 17.63 -4.53
N ASN A 401 27.97 17.37 -3.37
CA ASN A 401 29.43 17.33 -3.23
C ASN A 401 30.02 15.98 -3.66
N ALA A 402 29.37 14.86 -3.34
CA ALA A 402 29.89 13.51 -3.54
C ALA A 402 30.07 13.12 -5.01
N GLN A 403 29.25 13.68 -5.91
CA GLN A 403 29.40 13.53 -7.36
C GLN A 403 30.78 13.98 -7.88
N ARG A 404 31.53 14.80 -7.11
CA ARG A 404 32.87 15.29 -7.48
C ARG A 404 34.01 14.35 -7.09
N GLU A 405 33.80 13.39 -6.20
CA GLU A 405 34.88 12.52 -5.68
C GLU A 405 34.88 11.12 -6.32
N PHE A 406 33.72 10.58 -6.69
CA PHE A 406 33.59 9.21 -7.17
C PHE A 406 34.16 8.96 -8.57
N ASP A 407 34.24 10.00 -9.40
CA ASP A 407 34.85 9.92 -10.73
C ASP A 407 36.39 9.77 -10.68
N HIS A 408 37.01 9.83 -9.50
CA HIS A 408 38.48 9.94 -9.37
C HIS A 408 39.17 8.87 -8.52
N ASN A 409 38.47 8.01 -7.77
CA ASN A 409 39.17 7.12 -6.82
C ASN A 409 38.56 5.72 -6.60
N ARG A 410 39.24 4.70 -7.14
CA ARG A 410 38.93 3.27 -6.97
C ARG A 410 38.99 2.78 -5.50
N THR A 411 39.79 3.41 -4.64
CA THR A 411 39.88 3.03 -3.22
C THR A 411 38.68 3.55 -2.43
N ALA A 412 38.13 4.71 -2.79
CA ALA A 412 36.90 5.24 -2.20
C ALA A 412 35.70 4.33 -2.51
N LEU A 413 35.65 3.76 -3.72
CA LEU A 413 34.60 2.80 -4.12
C LEU A 413 34.56 1.53 -3.26
N GLY A 414 35.73 0.96 -2.93
CA GLY A 414 35.79 -0.23 -2.07
C GLY A 414 35.30 0.04 -0.64
N GLN A 415 35.51 1.26 -0.15
CA GLN A 415 35.00 1.69 1.15
C GLN A 415 33.50 1.95 1.09
N GLU A 416 32.97 2.53 0.01
CA GLU A 416 31.53 2.74 -0.11
C GLU A 416 30.73 1.47 -0.28
N LEU A 417 31.19 0.50 -1.07
CA LEU A 417 30.55 -0.82 -1.13
C LEU A 417 30.43 -1.48 0.26
N GLN A 418 31.40 -1.21 1.13
CA GLN A 418 31.38 -1.67 2.51
C GLN A 418 30.41 -0.86 3.36
N ASN A 419 30.37 0.47 3.21
CA ASN A 419 29.42 1.34 3.91
C ASN A 419 27.97 1.03 3.49
N LEU A 420 27.70 0.87 2.20
CA LEU A 420 26.39 0.53 1.65
C LEU A 420 25.90 -0.83 2.16
N ARG A 421 26.79 -1.82 2.25
CA ARG A 421 26.47 -3.07 2.94
C ARG A 421 26.07 -2.81 4.40
N LEU A 422 26.82 -1.99 5.13
CA LEU A 422 26.49 -1.63 6.51
C LEU A 422 25.16 -0.87 6.60
N THR A 423 24.84 -0.02 5.62
CA THR A 423 23.57 0.69 5.52
C THR A 423 22.42 -0.30 5.31
N TYR A 424 22.54 -1.23 4.37
CA TYR A 424 21.53 -2.26 4.14
C TYR A 424 21.38 -3.19 5.34
N ASP A 425 22.47 -3.58 5.99
CA ASP A 425 22.46 -4.33 7.24
C ASP A 425 21.75 -3.52 8.35
N THR A 426 21.95 -2.20 8.41
CA THR A 426 21.24 -1.31 9.34
C THR A 426 19.76 -1.20 9.02
N ARG A 427 19.36 -1.16 7.74
CA ARG A 427 17.93 -1.17 7.34
C ARG A 427 17.26 -2.48 7.65
N LEU A 428 17.93 -3.60 7.37
CA LEU A 428 17.47 -4.91 7.78
C LEU A 428 17.36 -4.98 9.31
N LEU A 429 18.28 -4.35 10.05
CA LEU A 429 18.20 -4.24 11.52
C LEU A 429 16.99 -3.41 11.98
N GLU A 430 16.66 -2.30 11.32
CA GLU A 430 15.48 -1.49 11.68
C GLU A 430 14.18 -2.25 11.40
N ILE A 431 14.09 -2.92 10.25
CA ILE A 431 12.90 -3.66 9.83
C ILE A 431 12.72 -4.92 10.69
N CYS A 432 13.79 -5.67 10.92
CA CYS A 432 13.76 -7.01 11.51
C CYS A 432 14.36 -7.15 12.90
N GLY A 433 14.93 -6.08 13.45
CA GLY A 433 15.74 -6.18 14.66
C GLY A 433 17.01 -7.00 14.46
N PRO A 434 17.56 -7.65 15.51
CA PRO A 434 18.83 -8.40 15.45
C PRO A 434 18.84 -9.54 14.42
N SER A 435 17.66 -10.03 14.03
CA SER A 435 17.45 -11.08 13.05
C SER A 435 17.43 -10.53 11.61
N GLN A 436 18.60 -10.30 11.02
CA GLN A 436 18.68 -9.65 9.70
C GLN A 436 18.47 -10.57 8.48
N ASP A 437 18.61 -11.89 8.66
CA ASP A 437 18.74 -12.85 7.54
C ASP A 437 17.59 -13.85 7.44
N ASP A 438 16.64 -13.79 8.37
CA ASP A 438 15.54 -14.72 8.41
C ASP A 438 14.24 -14.01 8.68
N TYR A 439 13.35 -14.12 7.70
CA TYR A 439 12.01 -13.58 7.75
C TYR A 439 11.23 -14.08 8.98
N ALA A 440 11.39 -15.35 9.36
CA ALA A 440 10.63 -15.93 10.47
C ALA A 440 11.09 -15.42 11.84
N THR A 441 12.39 -15.14 11.99
CA THR A 441 12.94 -14.53 13.22
C THR A 441 12.88 -13.00 13.20
N CYS A 442 12.74 -12.38 12.02
CA CYS A 442 12.46 -10.96 11.81
C CYS A 442 11.10 -10.54 12.41
N GLU A 443 10.10 -11.41 12.32
CA GLU A 443 8.83 -11.25 13.05
C GLU A 443 8.98 -11.49 14.56
N GLY A 444 10.01 -12.24 14.97
CA GLY A 444 10.27 -12.68 16.34
C GLY A 444 11.06 -11.71 17.22
N GLU A 445 11.90 -10.81 16.69
CA GLU A 445 12.82 -9.97 17.49
C GLU A 445 12.70 -8.46 17.17
N GLY A 446 11.89 -7.71 17.93
CA GLY A 446 12.03 -6.26 18.18
C GLY A 446 11.90 -5.20 17.05
N GLY A 447 11.93 -5.56 15.76
CA GLY A 447 11.92 -4.61 14.63
C GLY A 447 10.53 -4.02 14.26
N LEU A 448 10.49 -3.16 13.24
CA LEU A 448 9.25 -2.61 12.68
C LEU A 448 8.27 -3.70 12.24
N MET A 449 8.77 -4.79 11.67
CA MET A 449 7.96 -5.93 11.21
C MET A 449 7.14 -6.53 12.37
N ARG A 450 7.80 -6.72 13.52
CA ARG A 450 7.16 -7.24 14.74
C ARG A 450 6.15 -6.26 15.33
N GLN A 451 6.48 -4.97 15.36
CA GLN A 451 5.56 -3.94 15.84
C GLN A 451 4.30 -3.89 14.96
N ASN A 452 4.48 -3.90 13.64
CA ASN A 452 3.37 -3.92 12.69
C ASN A 452 2.55 -5.22 12.80
N TYR A 453 3.19 -6.38 12.96
CA TYR A 453 2.51 -7.65 13.23
C TYR A 453 1.63 -7.58 14.49
N PHE A 454 2.13 -7.04 15.60
CA PHE A 454 1.32 -6.86 16.81
C PHE A 454 0.16 -5.88 16.60
N ASN A 455 0.35 -4.83 15.81
CA ASN A 455 -0.74 -3.93 15.43
C ASN A 455 -1.81 -4.68 14.61
N MET A 456 -1.40 -5.58 13.71
CA MET A 456 -2.31 -6.40 12.91
C MET A 456 -3.09 -7.39 13.79
N VAL A 457 -2.44 -8.04 14.76
CA VAL A 457 -3.10 -8.90 15.75
C VAL A 457 -4.07 -8.10 16.62
N ALA A 458 -3.68 -6.90 17.08
CA ALA A 458 -4.57 -6.04 17.84
C ALA A 458 -5.78 -5.57 17.01
N ALA A 459 -5.60 -5.27 15.72
CA ALA A 459 -6.68 -4.95 14.80
C ALA A 459 -7.63 -6.14 14.55
N SER A 460 -7.08 -7.35 14.37
CA SER A 460 -7.89 -8.55 14.17
C SER A 460 -8.68 -8.95 15.42
N GLU A 461 -8.11 -8.78 16.62
CA GLU A 461 -8.83 -8.99 17.88
C GLU A 461 -9.95 -7.98 18.08
N ARG A 462 -9.74 -6.69 17.73
CA ARG A 462 -10.82 -5.69 17.73
C ARG A 462 -11.95 -6.06 16.77
N LEU A 463 -11.63 -6.51 15.57
CA LEU A 463 -12.62 -7.00 14.61
C LEU A 463 -13.38 -8.23 15.17
N ARG A 464 -12.68 -9.16 15.83
CA ARG A 464 -13.29 -10.33 16.49
C ARG A 464 -14.27 -9.91 17.57
N GLN A 465 -13.91 -8.91 18.38
CA GLN A 465 -14.80 -8.36 19.42
C GLN A 465 -16.06 -7.77 18.81
N VAL A 466 -15.95 -6.97 17.74
CA VAL A 466 -17.11 -6.38 17.04
C VAL A 466 -18.03 -7.47 16.49
N LYS A 467 -17.49 -8.50 15.83
CA LYS A 467 -18.29 -9.64 15.34
C LYS A 467 -18.98 -10.41 16.47
N GLN A 468 -18.30 -10.62 17.59
CA GLN A 468 -18.90 -11.28 18.74
C GLN A 468 -20.06 -10.44 19.32
N GLN A 469 -19.91 -9.12 19.35
CA GLN A 469 -20.99 -8.20 19.75
C GLN A 469 -22.16 -8.27 18.78
N GLN A 470 -21.94 -8.31 17.46
CA GLN A 470 -23.00 -8.50 16.46
C GLN A 470 -23.78 -9.81 16.69
N ILE A 471 -23.08 -10.91 16.96
CA ILE A 471 -23.70 -12.21 17.27
C ILE A 471 -24.53 -12.13 18.56
N ASN A 472 -24.03 -11.45 19.59
CA ASN A 472 -24.73 -11.27 20.85
C ASN A 472 -26.02 -10.46 20.65
N VAL A 473 -25.96 -9.37 19.88
CA VAL A 473 -27.10 -8.54 19.50
C VAL A 473 -28.12 -9.33 18.68
N GLN A 474 -27.68 -10.15 17.72
CA GLN A 474 -28.58 -11.04 16.98
C GLN A 474 -29.31 -12.02 17.92
N LYS A 475 -28.60 -12.64 18.86
CA LYS A 475 -29.21 -13.53 19.86
C LYS A 475 -30.22 -12.78 20.75
N GLN A 476 -29.97 -11.52 21.09
CA GLN A 476 -30.92 -10.70 21.83
C GLN A 476 -32.21 -10.47 21.03
N ILE A 477 -32.11 -10.22 19.72
CA ILE A 477 -33.30 -10.14 18.83
C ILE A 477 -34.07 -11.46 18.86
N GLU A 478 -33.37 -12.60 18.73
CA GLU A 478 -33.99 -13.93 18.76
C GLU A 478 -34.69 -14.21 20.11
N ILE A 479 -34.06 -13.85 21.23
CA ILE A 479 -34.61 -13.99 22.58
C ILE A 479 -35.85 -13.10 22.75
N GLU A 480 -35.80 -11.84 22.31
CA GLU A 480 -36.95 -10.93 22.43
C GLU A 480 -38.12 -11.34 21.51
N GLN A 481 -37.84 -11.88 20.32
CA GLN A 481 -38.88 -12.49 19.48
C GLN A 481 -39.52 -13.73 20.14
N ALA A 482 -38.71 -14.58 20.76
CA ALA A 482 -39.20 -15.74 21.52
C ALA A 482 -40.05 -15.31 22.72
N ARG A 483 -39.61 -14.27 23.45
CA ARG A 483 -40.32 -13.68 24.58
C ARG A 483 -41.65 -13.04 24.18
N ALA A 484 -41.68 -12.34 23.04
CA ALA A 484 -42.89 -11.76 22.48
C ALA A 484 -43.86 -12.81 21.91
N GLY A 485 -43.41 -14.05 21.71
CA GLY A 485 -44.20 -15.16 21.16
C GLY A 485 -44.65 -14.93 19.72
N LYS A 486 -44.03 -13.97 19.01
CA LYS A 486 -44.35 -13.58 17.63
C LYS A 486 -43.09 -13.11 16.91
N VAL A 487 -43.01 -13.42 15.62
CA VAL A 487 -41.98 -12.84 14.74
C VAL A 487 -42.26 -11.35 14.58
N ILE A 488 -41.28 -10.53 14.93
CA ILE A 488 -41.39 -9.07 14.86
C ILE A 488 -41.04 -8.65 13.44
N GLN A 489 -42.00 -8.04 12.76
CA GLN A 489 -41.83 -7.49 11.41
C GLN A 489 -41.57 -5.99 11.48
N LEU A 490 -40.58 -5.53 10.72
CA LEU A 490 -40.31 -4.13 10.45
C LEU A 490 -40.96 -3.78 9.12
N THR A 491 -41.88 -2.82 9.12
CA THR A 491 -42.43 -2.25 7.89
C THR A 491 -41.56 -1.07 7.49
N LEU A 492 -40.82 -1.20 6.41
CA LEU A 492 -40.00 -0.14 5.83
C LEU A 492 -40.89 0.95 5.19
N LYS A 493 -40.33 2.13 4.95
CA LYS A 493 -41.05 3.30 4.39
C LYS A 493 -41.67 3.07 3.01
N ASN A 494 -41.17 2.09 2.27
CA ASN A 494 -41.70 1.66 0.98
C ASN A 494 -42.86 0.64 1.09
N GLY A 495 -43.21 0.21 2.31
CA GLY A 495 -44.28 -0.75 2.59
C GLY A 495 -43.83 -2.22 2.69
N ASP A 496 -42.55 -2.51 2.46
CA ASP A 496 -42.02 -3.88 2.56
C ASP A 496 -41.88 -4.29 4.02
N THR A 497 -42.26 -5.54 4.35
CA THR A 497 -42.12 -6.09 5.70
C THR A 497 -40.97 -7.09 5.77
N ILE A 498 -40.02 -6.84 6.68
CA ILE A 498 -38.85 -7.72 6.90
C ILE A 498 -38.86 -8.18 8.36
N ALA A 499 -38.62 -9.47 8.59
CA ALA A 499 -38.43 -9.97 9.96
C ALA A 499 -37.14 -9.40 10.56
N ALA A 500 -37.18 -8.90 11.81
CA ALA A 500 -36.01 -8.27 12.45
C ALA A 500 -34.75 -9.16 12.47
N THR A 501 -34.94 -10.48 12.59
CA THR A 501 -33.88 -11.49 12.52
C THR A 501 -33.29 -11.65 11.12
N GLU A 502 -34.13 -11.59 10.08
CA GLU A 502 -33.68 -11.67 8.68
C GLU A 502 -32.99 -10.37 8.26
N MET A 503 -33.45 -9.23 8.76
CA MET A 503 -32.73 -7.96 8.60
C MET A 503 -31.36 -8.01 9.27
N ALA A 504 -31.29 -8.49 10.52
CA ALA A 504 -30.03 -8.62 11.24
C ALA A 504 -29.05 -9.57 10.54
N ARG A 505 -29.53 -10.74 10.11
CA ARG A 505 -28.74 -11.69 9.30
C ARG A 505 -28.33 -11.09 7.97
N GLY A 506 -29.22 -10.37 7.30
CA GLY A 506 -28.93 -9.69 6.04
C GLY A 506 -27.86 -8.62 6.19
N MET A 507 -27.89 -7.81 7.25
CA MET A 507 -26.87 -6.80 7.54
C MET A 507 -25.49 -7.42 7.80
N ILE A 508 -25.44 -8.50 8.58
CA ILE A 508 -24.20 -9.25 8.85
C ILE A 508 -23.68 -9.93 7.58
N ASN A 509 -24.57 -10.55 6.79
CA ASN A 509 -24.20 -11.31 5.59
C ASN A 509 -23.87 -10.43 4.38
N ALA A 510 -24.35 -9.17 4.33
CA ALA A 510 -24.03 -8.23 3.27
C ALA A 510 -22.55 -7.81 3.28
N VAL A 511 -21.88 -7.93 4.44
CA VAL A 511 -20.43 -7.77 4.57
C VAL A 511 -19.74 -9.10 4.25
N ARG A 512 -19.76 -9.52 2.98
CA ARG A 512 -19.00 -10.70 2.55
C ARG A 512 -17.51 -10.36 2.38
N THR A 513 -16.68 -10.99 3.20
CA THR A 513 -15.23 -11.03 3.07
C THR A 513 -14.82 -11.95 1.92
N THR A 514 -14.12 -11.41 0.94
CA THR A 514 -13.31 -12.21 0.00
C THR A 514 -11.92 -12.29 0.59
N GLU A 515 -11.57 -13.46 1.12
CA GLU A 515 -10.25 -13.73 1.69
C GLU A 515 -9.25 -13.87 0.52
N MET A 516 -8.25 -13.00 0.47
CA MET A 516 -7.07 -13.24 -0.35
C MET A 516 -5.92 -13.57 0.56
N VAL A 517 -5.63 -14.87 0.64
CA VAL A 517 -4.41 -15.36 1.26
C VAL A 517 -3.28 -15.15 0.25
N VAL A 518 -2.39 -14.21 0.52
CA VAL A 518 -1.11 -14.09 -0.19
C VAL A 518 -0.11 -14.96 0.54
N GLU A 519 0.33 -16.04 -0.10
CA GLU A 519 1.36 -16.93 0.44
C GLU A 519 2.71 -16.53 -0.14
N ALA A 520 3.55 -15.85 0.62
CA ALA A 520 4.94 -15.57 0.25
C ALA A 520 5.84 -16.65 0.87
N SER A 521 6.29 -17.63 0.08
CA SER A 521 7.27 -18.62 0.54
C SER A 521 8.68 -18.30 0.09
N THR A 522 9.67 -18.36 0.98
CA THR A 522 11.10 -18.31 0.66
C THR A 522 11.78 -19.68 0.89
N HIS A 523 12.74 -20.02 0.04
CA HIS A 523 13.56 -21.22 0.17
C HIS A 523 15.02 -20.80 0.30
N ASP A 524 15.70 -21.18 1.39
CA ASP A 524 17.14 -20.94 1.55
C ASP A 524 17.85 -22.23 1.95
N TRP A 525 19.10 -22.41 1.50
CA TRP A 525 19.91 -23.59 1.83
C TRP A 525 20.93 -23.28 2.93
N TYR A 526 20.84 -23.97 4.08
CA TYR A 526 21.92 -24.00 5.06
C TYR A 526 21.94 -25.31 5.87
N ALA A 527 23.11 -25.66 6.43
CA ALA A 527 23.32 -26.84 7.26
C ALA A 527 23.28 -26.49 8.76
N GLY A 528 22.13 -26.66 9.41
CA GLY A 528 21.94 -26.49 10.86
C GLY A 528 20.58 -27.04 11.32
N ALA A 529 20.44 -27.34 12.62
CA ALA A 529 19.21 -27.85 13.21
C ALA A 529 18.45 -26.71 13.92
N GLU A 530 17.17 -26.53 13.60
CA GLU A 530 16.34 -25.47 14.15
C GLU A 530 14.92 -25.96 14.45
N VAL A 531 14.28 -25.38 15.47
CA VAL A 531 12.90 -25.68 15.89
C VAL A 531 12.02 -24.52 15.41
N ARG A 532 10.89 -24.82 14.76
CA ARG A 532 10.03 -23.80 14.16
C ARG A 532 8.65 -23.76 14.79
N GLU A 533 8.22 -22.56 15.16
CA GLU A 533 6.82 -22.24 15.49
C GLU A 533 6.22 -21.47 14.32
N THR A 534 5.10 -21.95 13.77
CA THR A 534 4.38 -21.24 12.70
C THR A 534 2.95 -20.98 13.17
N ALA A 535 2.55 -19.71 13.18
CA ALA A 535 1.18 -19.31 13.48
C ALA A 535 0.44 -19.03 12.17
N LYS A 536 -0.56 -19.86 11.83
CA LYS A 536 -1.46 -19.58 10.70
C LYS A 536 -2.70 -18.85 11.20
N PHE A 537 -3.03 -17.75 10.52
CA PHE A 537 -4.30 -17.04 10.71
C PHE A 537 -5.23 -17.37 9.53
N SER A 538 -6.42 -17.87 9.82
CA SER A 538 -7.45 -18.22 8.82
C SER A 538 -8.75 -17.55 9.23
N ILE A 539 -9.31 -16.69 8.38
CA ILE A 539 -10.57 -15.99 8.65
C ILE A 539 -11.70 -16.72 7.93
N LYS A 540 -12.22 -17.80 8.53
CA LYS A 540 -13.48 -18.41 8.06
C LYS A 540 -14.65 -17.81 8.84
N PRO A 541 -15.77 -17.46 8.18
CA PRO A 541 -16.87 -16.75 8.83
C PRO A 541 -17.57 -17.53 9.97
N TRP A 542 -17.26 -18.81 10.17
CA TRP A 542 -17.93 -19.69 11.14
C TRP A 542 -16.98 -20.63 11.90
N GLU A 543 -15.68 -20.61 11.61
CA GLU A 543 -14.65 -21.45 12.23
C GLU A 543 -13.39 -20.61 12.47
N TRP A 544 -13.27 -20.02 13.66
CA TRP A 544 -12.13 -19.19 14.03
C TRP A 544 -11.22 -20.00 14.95
N GLY A 545 -9.97 -20.21 14.55
CA GLY A 545 -8.99 -20.92 15.36
C GLY A 545 -7.56 -20.50 15.01
N LEU A 546 -6.79 -20.15 16.05
CA LEU A 546 -5.33 -20.05 15.96
C LEU A 546 -4.77 -21.48 15.96
N GLN A 547 -4.35 -21.97 14.80
CA GLN A 547 -3.57 -23.22 14.74
C GLN A 547 -2.09 -22.87 14.89
N VAL A 548 -1.54 -23.22 16.05
CA VAL A 548 -0.09 -23.24 16.29
C VAL A 548 0.39 -24.63 15.93
N GLU A 549 1.10 -24.75 14.82
CA GLU A 549 1.73 -26.01 14.42
C GLU A 549 3.22 -25.94 14.74
N VAL A 550 3.68 -26.84 15.62
CA VAL A 550 5.10 -27.01 15.96
C VAL A 550 5.65 -28.09 15.04
N ILE A 551 6.52 -27.71 14.10
CA ILE A 551 7.14 -28.64 13.17
C ILE A 551 8.64 -28.73 13.53
N GLY A 552 9.07 -29.92 13.97
CA GLY A 552 10.48 -30.24 14.13
C GLY A 552 11.01 -30.95 12.89
N THR A 553 11.91 -30.33 12.14
CA THR A 553 12.55 -30.95 10.96
C THR A 553 14.06 -30.78 11.02
N GLN A 554 14.79 -31.88 10.80
CA GLN A 554 16.22 -31.83 10.49
C GLN A 554 16.42 -31.62 8.98
N GLY A 555 17.05 -30.49 8.62
CA GLY A 555 17.65 -30.24 7.31
C GLY A 555 16.69 -30.04 6.13
N TYR A 556 16.18 -28.81 5.98
CA TYR A 556 15.63 -28.15 4.77
C TYR A 556 14.92 -26.86 5.23
N ARG A 557 15.38 -25.66 4.83
CA ARG A 557 14.70 -24.40 5.22
C ARG A 557 13.65 -24.03 4.18
N TYR A 558 12.42 -24.47 4.43
CA TYR A 558 11.22 -23.92 3.80
C TYR A 558 10.71 -22.80 4.68
N SER A 559 10.59 -21.57 4.19
CA SER A 559 9.94 -20.48 4.90
C SER A 559 8.66 -20.06 4.18
N ARG A 560 7.57 -19.92 4.93
CA ARG A 560 6.24 -19.57 4.40
C ARG A 560 5.70 -18.42 5.24
N SER A 561 5.76 -17.22 4.70
CA SER A 561 4.94 -16.10 5.15
C SER A 561 3.56 -16.23 4.51
N THR A 562 2.52 -16.01 5.30
CA THR A 562 1.13 -16.05 4.82
C THR A 562 0.50 -14.74 5.27
N THR A 563 0.43 -13.75 4.39
CA THR A 563 -0.26 -12.49 4.70
C THR A 563 -1.62 -12.52 4.02
N SER A 564 -2.70 -12.60 4.81
CA SER A 564 -4.04 -12.48 4.26
C SER A 564 -4.43 -11.00 4.18
N SER A 565 -4.81 -10.54 2.99
CA SER A 565 -5.55 -9.28 2.83
C SER A 565 -7.03 -9.62 2.64
N THR A 566 -7.92 -8.87 3.30
CA THR A 566 -9.36 -9.17 3.26
C THR A 566 -10.05 -8.08 2.46
N SER A 567 -10.44 -8.36 1.20
CA SER A 567 -11.23 -7.39 0.44
C SER A 567 -12.71 -7.62 0.70
N THR A 568 -13.40 -6.62 1.22
CA THR A 568 -14.87 -6.59 1.28
C THR A 568 -15.40 -6.31 -0.12
N VAL A 569 -16.04 -7.32 -0.73
CA VAL A 569 -16.78 -7.13 -1.97
C VAL A 569 -18.26 -7.16 -1.60
N TRP A 570 -18.95 -6.04 -1.81
CA TRP A 570 -20.39 -5.98 -1.71
C TRP A 570 -20.99 -6.85 -2.82
N ASP A 571 -21.67 -7.94 -2.46
CA ASP A 571 -22.30 -8.88 -3.40
C ASP A 571 -23.67 -8.32 -3.83
N PRO A 572 -23.82 -7.83 -5.07
CA PRO A 572 -25.05 -7.17 -5.53
C PRO A 572 -26.20 -8.16 -5.81
N ASP A 573 -25.98 -9.47 -5.70
CA ASP A 573 -26.97 -10.49 -6.07
C ASP A 573 -27.99 -10.79 -4.95
N GLN A 574 -27.90 -10.14 -3.79
CA GLN A 574 -28.86 -10.25 -2.67
C GLN A 574 -29.82 -9.03 -2.64
N ILE A 575 -30.80 -9.05 -3.55
CA ILE A 575 -31.48 -7.87 -4.13
C ILE A 575 -32.53 -7.13 -3.25
N GLU A 576 -32.97 -7.63 -2.08
CA GLU A 576 -34.02 -6.91 -1.32
C GLU A 576 -33.52 -5.91 -0.26
N LEU A 577 -32.32 -6.08 0.30
CA LEU A 577 -31.69 -5.10 1.21
C LEU A 577 -30.71 -4.15 0.49
N ALA A 578 -30.29 -4.49 -0.73
CA ALA A 578 -29.34 -3.72 -1.55
C ALA A 578 -29.87 -2.36 -2.07
N LYS A 579 -31.14 -2.01 -1.81
CA LYS A 579 -31.67 -0.67 -2.11
C LYS A 579 -31.26 0.40 -1.09
N LEU A 580 -30.61 0.00 0.02
CA LEU A 580 -30.06 0.89 1.03
C LEU A 580 -28.53 0.88 0.91
N ASN A 581 -27.97 1.84 0.16
CA ASN A 581 -26.57 1.87 -0.30
C ASN A 581 -25.49 2.06 0.79
N SER A 582 -25.82 1.97 2.07
CA SER A 582 -24.85 2.10 3.17
C SER A 582 -25.47 1.67 4.50
N ALA A 583 -24.63 1.31 5.48
CA ALA A 583 -25.09 1.08 6.85
C ALA A 583 -25.84 2.30 7.44
N GLN A 584 -25.51 3.53 7.01
CA GLN A 584 -26.26 4.74 7.34
C GLN A 584 -27.67 4.76 6.74
N ALA A 585 -27.85 4.27 5.51
CA ALA A 585 -29.17 4.14 4.89
C ALA A 585 -30.02 3.10 5.64
N VAL A 586 -29.41 2.02 6.12
CA VAL A 586 -30.08 1.02 6.97
C VAL A 586 -30.45 1.61 8.33
N GLN A 587 -29.56 2.38 8.95
CA GLN A 587 -29.86 3.10 10.20
C GLN A 587 -31.06 4.04 10.04
N GLN A 588 -31.09 4.84 8.97
CA GLN A 588 -32.24 5.70 8.64
C GLN A 588 -33.52 4.89 8.41
N ALA A 589 -33.43 3.77 7.69
CA ALA A 589 -34.58 2.89 7.46
C ALA A 589 -35.12 2.28 8.77
N ILE A 590 -34.26 1.93 9.72
CA ILE A 590 -34.66 1.43 11.06
C ILE A 590 -35.35 2.55 11.87
N THR A 591 -34.81 3.76 11.83
CA THR A 591 -35.39 4.92 12.52
C THR A 591 -36.78 5.27 11.96
N GLU A 592 -36.97 5.12 10.64
CA GLU A 592 -38.22 5.43 9.94
C GLU A 592 -39.23 4.26 9.91
N ALA A 593 -38.83 3.03 10.25
CA ALA A 593 -39.69 1.85 10.17
C ALA A 593 -40.80 1.83 11.24
N GLU A 594 -42.03 1.51 10.83
CA GLU A 594 -43.13 1.22 11.75
C GLU A 594 -43.01 -0.22 12.27
N ILE A 595 -42.97 -0.38 13.60
CA ILE A 595 -42.88 -1.69 14.25
C ILE A 595 -44.23 -2.01 14.88
N THR A 596 -44.86 -3.09 14.44
CA THR A 596 -46.17 -3.54 14.94
C THR A 596 -46.02 -4.63 16.01
N GLY A 597 -46.23 -4.27 17.28
CA GLY A 597 -46.15 -5.18 18.44
C GLY A 597 -45.87 -4.46 19.76
N ALA A 598 -46.92 -4.19 20.55
CA ALA A 598 -47.01 -3.06 21.49
C ALA A 598 -46.06 -3.02 22.71
N ASN A 599 -45.35 -4.10 23.06
CA ASN A 599 -44.52 -4.13 24.28
C ASN A 599 -43.00 -4.31 24.05
N SER A 600 -42.57 -4.64 22.82
CA SER A 600 -41.16 -4.94 22.50
C SER A 600 -40.59 -4.06 21.38
N ALA A 601 -41.42 -3.17 20.81
CA ALA A 601 -41.06 -2.38 19.63
C ALA A 601 -39.91 -1.40 19.86
N ALA A 602 -39.91 -0.69 20.99
CA ALA A 602 -38.83 0.22 21.34
C ALA A 602 -37.52 -0.53 21.57
N THR A 603 -37.56 -1.64 22.32
CA THR A 603 -36.40 -2.49 22.60
C THR A 603 -35.78 -3.04 21.30
N ILE A 604 -36.59 -3.57 20.38
CA ILE A 604 -36.10 -4.11 19.11
C ILE A 604 -35.51 -3.01 18.22
N ARG A 605 -36.12 -1.81 18.20
CA ARG A 605 -35.56 -0.67 17.46
C ARG A 605 -34.18 -0.30 18.02
N THR A 606 -34.04 -0.22 19.34
CA THR A 606 -32.75 0.05 19.99
C THR A 606 -31.72 -1.03 19.64
N ILE A 607 -32.08 -2.31 19.74
CA ILE A 607 -31.20 -3.44 19.40
C ILE A 607 -30.80 -3.40 17.90
N ALA A 608 -31.72 -3.03 17.00
CA ALA A 608 -31.44 -2.90 15.58
C ALA A 608 -30.53 -1.71 15.25
N LEU A 609 -30.69 -0.58 15.94
CA LEU A 609 -29.78 0.57 15.83
C LEU A 609 -28.37 0.21 16.34
N GLN A 610 -28.27 -0.50 17.46
CA GLN A 610 -27.00 -1.04 17.96
C GLN A 610 -26.34 -1.96 16.95
N LEU A 611 -27.10 -2.84 16.28
CA LEU A 611 -26.55 -3.69 15.22
C LEU A 611 -26.01 -2.86 14.05
N SER A 612 -26.72 -1.80 13.65
CA SER A 612 -26.27 -0.90 12.58
C SER A 612 -24.96 -0.20 12.93
N GLU A 613 -24.81 0.25 14.17
CA GLU A 613 -23.55 0.85 14.66
C GLU A 613 -22.41 -0.16 14.65
N LEU A 614 -22.66 -1.39 15.09
CA LEU A 614 -21.67 -2.47 15.06
C LEU A 614 -21.23 -2.84 13.64
N VAL A 615 -22.12 -2.76 12.64
CA VAL A 615 -21.76 -2.96 11.23
C VAL A 615 -20.88 -1.82 10.71
N ILE A 616 -21.16 -0.57 11.09
CA ILE A 616 -20.28 0.58 10.78
C ILE A 616 -18.91 0.38 11.44
N GLN A 617 -18.88 -0.01 12.72
CA GLN A 617 -17.64 -0.31 13.42
C GLN A 617 -16.87 -1.45 12.74
N GLU A 618 -17.55 -2.50 12.27
CA GLU A 618 -16.92 -3.59 11.54
C GLU A 618 -16.23 -3.09 10.27
N GLN A 619 -16.88 -2.22 9.49
CA GLN A 619 -16.27 -1.60 8.31
C GLN A 619 -15.04 -0.77 8.64
N ILE A 620 -15.09 0.02 9.72
CA ILE A 620 -13.94 0.80 10.21
C ILE A 620 -12.79 -0.15 10.59
N GLN A 621 -13.08 -1.24 11.32
CA GLN A 621 -12.05 -2.20 11.71
C GLN A 621 -11.47 -2.95 10.51
N TYR A 622 -12.25 -3.23 9.46
CA TYR A 622 -11.71 -3.77 8.20
C TYR A 622 -10.80 -2.79 7.49
N ALA A 623 -11.21 -1.52 7.37
CA ALA A 623 -10.38 -0.49 6.74
C ALA A 623 -9.03 -0.35 7.48
N GLU A 624 -9.08 -0.36 8.81
CA GLU A 624 -7.88 -0.31 9.66
C GLU A 624 -7.01 -1.57 9.52
N LEU A 625 -7.62 -2.77 9.54
CA LEU A 625 -6.90 -4.03 9.33
C LEU A 625 -6.25 -4.06 7.95
N ASN A 626 -6.95 -3.62 6.90
CA ASN A 626 -6.44 -3.57 5.54
C ASN A 626 -5.30 -2.56 5.41
N ARG A 627 -5.42 -1.40 6.06
CA ARG A 627 -4.33 -0.42 6.14
C ARG A 627 -3.08 -1.02 6.79
N ILE A 628 -3.22 -1.65 7.96
CA ILE A 628 -2.09 -2.27 8.66
C ILE A 628 -1.50 -3.44 7.84
N ALA A 629 -2.34 -4.24 7.19
CA ALA A 629 -1.88 -5.31 6.30
C ALA A 629 -1.15 -4.77 5.07
N ALA A 630 -1.58 -3.64 4.51
CA ALA A 630 -0.86 -2.97 3.43
C ALA A 630 0.51 -2.44 3.91
N GLU A 631 0.56 -1.85 5.12
CA GLU A 631 1.83 -1.46 5.76
C GLU A 631 2.74 -2.66 6.02
N HIS A 632 2.16 -3.80 6.44
CA HIS A 632 2.90 -5.04 6.61
C HIS A 632 3.52 -5.49 5.29
N ASN A 633 2.71 -5.60 4.24
CA ASN A 633 3.17 -5.99 2.91
C ASN A 633 4.24 -5.04 2.37
N ASP A 634 4.11 -3.74 2.63
CA ASP A 634 5.14 -2.77 2.28
C ASP A 634 6.45 -3.06 3.03
N LEU A 635 6.41 -3.30 4.34
CA LEU A 635 7.59 -3.69 5.12
C LEU A 635 8.21 -5.01 4.63
N VAL A 636 7.39 -5.99 4.22
CA VAL A 636 7.86 -7.26 3.64
C VAL A 636 8.54 -7.03 2.29
N ASN A 637 7.94 -6.21 1.43
CA ASN A 637 8.54 -5.83 0.15
C ASN A 637 9.86 -5.09 0.37
N GLN A 638 9.90 -4.16 1.32
CA GLN A 638 11.12 -3.47 1.71
C GLN A 638 12.17 -4.45 2.23
N TYR A 639 11.81 -5.39 3.11
CA TYR A 639 12.72 -6.44 3.60
C TYR A 639 13.34 -7.22 2.44
N HIS A 640 12.53 -7.73 1.51
CA HIS A 640 13.02 -8.46 0.34
C HIS A 640 13.88 -7.59 -0.56
N HIS A 641 13.46 -6.34 -0.79
CA HIS A 641 14.22 -5.38 -1.55
C HIS A 641 15.61 -5.15 -0.94
N TRP A 642 15.70 -4.88 0.36
CA TRP A 642 16.98 -4.66 1.06
C TRP A 642 17.82 -5.93 1.13
N LEU A 643 17.21 -7.09 1.31
CA LEU A 643 17.91 -8.37 1.29
C LEU A 643 18.52 -8.65 -0.09
N ASN A 644 17.75 -8.41 -1.16
CA ASN A 644 18.20 -8.53 -2.54
C ASN A 644 19.30 -7.52 -2.84
N LEU A 645 19.15 -6.25 -2.44
CA LEU A 645 20.17 -5.22 -2.60
C LEU A 645 21.45 -5.57 -1.84
N ARG A 646 21.35 -6.17 -0.65
CA ARG A 646 22.50 -6.66 0.11
C ARG A 646 23.19 -7.84 -0.58
N GLN A 647 22.43 -8.83 -1.05
CA GLN A 647 23.00 -9.96 -1.80
C GLN A 647 23.63 -9.50 -3.10
N GLN A 648 23.00 -8.55 -3.81
CA GLN A 648 23.57 -7.89 -4.98
C GLN A 648 24.86 -7.17 -4.60
N ALA A 649 24.89 -6.33 -3.56
CA ALA A 649 26.10 -5.64 -3.11
C ALA A 649 27.24 -6.63 -2.78
N GLN A 650 26.93 -7.78 -2.17
CA GLN A 650 27.90 -8.85 -1.89
C GLN A 650 28.39 -9.56 -3.17
N ALA A 651 27.50 -9.87 -4.11
CA ALA A 651 27.85 -10.46 -5.40
C ALA A 651 28.68 -9.49 -6.27
N ASN A 652 28.34 -8.20 -6.24
CA ASN A 652 29.05 -7.11 -6.91
C ASN A 652 30.46 -6.89 -6.32
N GLN A 653 30.67 -7.27 -5.06
CA GLN A 653 31.98 -7.26 -4.41
C GLN A 653 32.88 -8.44 -4.88
N LEU A 654 32.27 -9.53 -5.36
CA LEU A 654 32.94 -10.76 -5.80
C LEU A 654 33.19 -10.82 -7.31
N ASP A 655 32.27 -10.31 -8.13
CA ASP A 655 32.45 -10.18 -9.57
C ASP A 655 33.25 -8.90 -9.89
N SER A 656 34.12 -8.94 -10.91
CA SER A 656 34.94 -7.79 -11.30
C SER A 656 34.07 -6.53 -11.49
N TYR A 657 34.14 -5.62 -10.51
CA TYR A 657 33.51 -4.30 -10.34
C TYR A 657 33.27 -3.43 -11.59
N LEU A 658 33.87 -3.77 -12.74
CA LEU A 658 33.68 -3.10 -14.03
C LEU A 658 32.58 -3.72 -14.89
N ASN A 659 32.17 -4.96 -14.64
CA ASN A 659 31.17 -5.65 -15.47
C ASN A 659 29.74 -5.53 -14.94
N ASN A 660 29.54 -4.82 -13.82
CA ASN A 660 28.27 -4.80 -13.10
C ASN A 660 27.59 -3.42 -13.22
N PRO A 661 26.39 -3.33 -13.85
CA PRO A 661 25.60 -2.10 -13.94
C PRO A 661 25.30 -1.45 -12.58
N ALA A 662 25.39 -2.22 -11.48
CA ALA A 662 25.25 -1.71 -10.12
C ALA A 662 26.26 -0.61 -9.75
N TYR A 663 27.38 -0.47 -10.47
CA TYR A 663 28.31 0.65 -10.33
C TYR A 663 27.61 2.01 -10.33
N ARG A 664 26.60 2.19 -11.20
CA ARG A 664 25.92 3.48 -11.36
C ARG A 664 24.87 3.71 -10.26
N ILE A 665 24.18 2.66 -9.83
CA ILE A 665 23.29 2.66 -8.66
C ILE A 665 24.04 3.00 -7.36
N LEU A 666 25.30 2.59 -7.22
CA LEU A 666 26.13 2.80 -6.02
C LEU A 666 26.73 4.22 -5.92
N ARG A 667 26.96 4.91 -7.04
CA ARG A 667 27.37 6.33 -7.07
C ARG A 667 26.34 7.21 -6.37
N ASP A 668 25.08 6.80 -6.39
CA ASP A 668 23.93 7.64 -6.05
C ASP A 668 23.40 7.39 -4.63
N GLN A 669 24.14 6.68 -3.76
CA GLN A 669 23.71 6.45 -2.37
C GLN A 669 23.43 7.77 -1.62
N THR A 670 24.35 8.73 -1.70
CA THR A 670 24.14 10.06 -1.07
C THR A 670 22.92 10.78 -1.64
N THR A 671 22.61 10.57 -2.93
CA THR A 671 21.39 11.07 -3.58
C THR A 671 20.14 10.39 -3.05
N VAL A 672 20.18 9.06 -2.89
CA VAL A 672 19.08 8.27 -2.32
C VAL A 672 18.84 8.66 -0.87
N GLU A 673 19.91 8.88 -0.09
CA GLU A 673 19.84 9.38 1.28
C GLU A 673 19.22 10.79 1.32
N ALA A 674 19.65 11.70 0.45
CA ALA A 674 19.06 13.03 0.33
C ALA A 674 17.57 12.98 -0.05
N ALA A 675 17.21 12.22 -1.09
CA ALA A 675 15.82 12.05 -1.52
C ALA A 675 14.95 11.48 -0.39
N ARG A 676 15.47 10.49 0.35
CA ARG A 676 14.79 9.92 1.51
C ARG A 676 14.59 10.96 2.63
N SER A 677 15.61 11.73 2.97
CA SER A 677 15.50 12.78 4.00
C SER A 677 14.48 13.84 3.59
N ILE A 678 14.41 14.19 2.29
CA ILE A 678 13.39 15.07 1.72
C ILE A 678 12.00 14.43 1.82
N ASP A 679 11.83 13.14 1.50
CA ASP A 679 10.55 12.43 1.61
C ASP A 679 10.05 12.39 3.06
N VAL A 680 10.93 12.11 4.03
CA VAL A 680 10.58 12.15 5.46
C VAL A 680 10.15 13.56 5.87
N ALA A 681 10.92 14.59 5.46
CA ALA A 681 10.57 15.97 5.73
C ALA A 681 9.21 16.36 5.10
N ALA A 682 8.94 15.90 3.87
CA ALA A 682 7.69 16.15 3.15
C ALA A 682 6.49 15.44 3.79
N GLN A 683 6.65 14.19 4.24
CA GLN A 683 5.62 13.47 5.00
C GLN A 683 5.27 14.21 6.31
N PHE A 684 6.28 14.64 7.09
CA PHE A 684 6.00 15.40 8.31
C PHE A 684 5.44 16.79 8.03
N ALA A 685 5.83 17.45 6.95
CA ALA A 685 5.21 18.71 6.52
C ALA A 685 3.73 18.51 6.16
N TYR A 686 3.39 17.42 5.47
CA TYR A 686 2.01 17.01 5.22
C TYR A 686 1.25 16.77 6.54
N LEU A 687 1.82 16.00 7.47
CA LEU A 687 1.22 15.77 8.79
C LEU A 687 1.01 17.08 9.55
N THR A 688 1.97 18.00 9.47
CA THR A 688 1.85 19.35 10.06
C THR A 688 0.66 20.10 9.46
N ALA A 689 0.47 20.04 8.14
CA ALA A 689 -0.68 20.64 7.48
C ALA A 689 -2.00 19.98 7.95
N LYS A 690 -2.06 18.65 8.03
CA LYS A 690 -3.24 17.94 8.58
C LYS A 690 -3.52 18.29 10.04
N ALA A 691 -2.49 18.51 10.86
CA ALA A 691 -2.64 18.98 12.23
C ALA A 691 -3.27 20.38 12.28
N LEU A 692 -2.87 21.28 11.37
CA LEU A 692 -3.46 22.61 11.23
C LEU A 692 -4.92 22.54 10.76
N GLU A 693 -5.20 21.72 9.75
CA GLU A 693 -6.56 21.48 9.27
C GLU A 693 -7.45 20.95 10.40
N TYR A 694 -6.90 20.05 11.21
CA TYR A 694 -7.58 19.51 12.37
C TYR A 694 -7.84 20.59 13.41
N GLU A 695 -6.85 21.39 13.79
CA GLU A 695 -6.97 22.42 14.83
C GLU A 695 -8.01 23.49 14.49
N PHE A 696 -7.98 23.99 13.25
CA PHE A 696 -8.85 25.08 12.79
C PHE A 696 -10.12 24.61 12.08
N LEU A 697 -10.23 23.32 11.74
CA LEU A 697 -11.32 22.74 10.96
C LEU A 697 -11.48 23.39 9.57
N VAL A 698 -10.38 23.84 8.98
CA VAL A 698 -10.32 24.47 7.65
C VAL A 698 -9.26 23.75 6.82
N ARG A 699 -9.65 23.29 5.62
CA ARG A 699 -8.72 22.61 4.69
C ARG A 699 -7.65 23.58 4.17
N PHE A 700 -6.42 23.11 4.08
CA PHE A 700 -5.32 23.84 3.48
C PHE A 700 -5.38 23.68 1.95
N PRO A 701 -5.64 24.76 1.18
CA PRO A 701 -5.91 24.64 -0.25
C PRO A 701 -4.71 24.14 -1.06
N LYS A 702 -3.49 24.25 -0.52
CA LYS A 702 -2.25 23.84 -1.17
C LYS A 702 -1.68 22.55 -0.61
N LEU A 703 -2.48 21.75 0.10
CA LEU A 703 -2.04 20.47 0.65
C LEU A 703 -1.43 19.56 -0.43
N GLY A 704 -1.93 19.62 -1.68
CA GLY A 704 -1.38 18.82 -2.78
C GLY A 704 0.03 19.20 -3.24
N ASP A 705 0.50 20.41 -2.93
CA ASP A 705 1.82 20.89 -3.40
C ASP A 705 2.97 20.14 -2.71
N ILE A 706 2.77 19.65 -1.49
CA ILE A 706 3.81 18.91 -0.75
C ILE A 706 4.11 17.53 -1.36
N TYR A 707 3.15 16.91 -2.06
CA TYR A 707 3.40 15.65 -2.76
C TYR A 707 4.44 15.83 -3.89
N LYS A 708 4.66 17.07 -4.32
CA LYS A 708 5.56 17.42 -5.41
C LYS A 708 6.95 17.82 -4.92
N ALA A 709 7.19 17.90 -3.61
CA ALA A 709 8.47 18.35 -3.10
C ALA A 709 9.62 17.46 -3.59
N ARG A 710 10.72 18.09 -4.02
CA ARG A 710 11.93 17.42 -4.53
C ARG A 710 13.21 17.92 -3.89
N THR A 711 13.15 19.06 -3.24
CA THR A 711 14.28 19.70 -2.58
C THR A 711 13.92 20.08 -1.16
N ALA A 712 14.92 20.29 -0.30
CA ALA A 712 14.65 20.86 1.02
C ALA A 712 13.96 22.23 0.91
N ASP A 713 14.31 23.03 -0.11
CA ASP A 713 13.69 24.33 -0.39
C ASP A 713 12.19 24.22 -0.71
N ASP A 714 11.74 23.18 -1.43
CA ASP A 714 10.32 22.94 -1.68
C ASP A 714 9.54 22.72 -0.37
N VAL A 715 10.11 21.92 0.54
CA VAL A 715 9.52 21.63 1.84
C VAL A 715 9.48 22.90 2.70
N ASP A 716 10.55 23.70 2.75
CA ASP A 716 10.55 24.97 3.49
C ASP A 716 9.54 25.96 2.91
N ASN A 717 9.47 26.08 1.58
CA ASN A 717 8.50 26.92 0.89
C ASN A 717 7.05 26.52 1.23
N PHE A 718 6.76 25.21 1.26
CA PHE A 718 5.47 24.71 1.71
C PHE A 718 5.19 25.09 3.16
N MET A 719 6.16 24.90 4.07
CA MET A 719 6.01 25.23 5.49
C MET A 719 5.84 26.74 5.74
N ASN A 720 6.48 27.59 4.93
CA ASN A 720 6.30 29.04 4.95
C ASN A 720 4.89 29.43 4.49
N GLN A 721 4.37 28.79 3.43
CA GLN A 721 3.00 29.00 2.97
C GLN A 721 1.96 28.51 3.97
N LEU A 722 2.23 27.40 4.66
CA LEU A 722 1.38 26.87 5.71
C LEU A 722 1.29 27.82 6.92
N GLU A 723 2.41 28.42 7.34
CA GLU A 723 2.41 29.45 8.39
C GLU A 723 1.65 30.71 7.97
N ALA A 724 1.86 31.16 6.73
CA ALA A 724 1.12 32.30 6.19
C ALA A 724 -0.39 32.03 6.17
N PHE A 725 -0.79 30.81 5.82
CA PHE A 725 -2.18 30.37 5.86
C PHE A 725 -2.74 30.34 7.29
N ARG A 726 -2.02 29.76 8.25
CA ARG A 726 -2.38 29.80 9.68
C ARG A 726 -2.60 31.24 10.16
N THR A 727 -1.68 32.13 9.84
CA THR A 727 -1.77 33.55 10.21
C THR A 727 -2.99 34.22 9.57
N ALA A 728 -3.31 33.86 8.32
CA ALA A 728 -4.45 34.39 7.57
C ALA A 728 -5.81 33.88 8.07
N ILE A 729 -5.89 32.65 8.59
CA ILE A 729 -7.10 32.13 9.26
C ILE A 729 -7.42 32.99 10.49
N GLY A 730 -6.39 33.47 11.19
CA GLY A 730 -6.52 34.29 12.39
C GLY A 730 -7.03 33.51 13.60
N SER A 731 -7.36 34.22 14.69
CA SER A 731 -8.00 33.60 15.86
C SER A 731 -9.51 33.48 15.59
N PRO A 732 -10.09 32.26 15.55
CA PRO A 732 -11.48 32.03 15.15
C PRO A 732 -12.57 32.60 16.09
N GLY A 733 -12.19 33.43 17.07
CA GLY A 733 -13.06 33.96 18.11
C GLY A 733 -12.61 33.52 19.49
N GLY A 734 -13.15 34.16 20.54
CA GLY A 734 -12.88 33.77 21.92
C GLY A 734 -13.40 32.36 22.19
N ARG A 735 -12.53 31.47 22.69
CA ARG A 735 -12.94 30.16 23.21
C ARG A 735 -13.63 30.36 24.55
N ASN A 736 -14.77 29.70 24.73
CA ASN A 736 -15.48 29.65 26.00
C ASN A 736 -15.48 28.23 26.56
N ARG A 737 -15.64 28.12 27.87
CA ARG A 737 -15.79 26.87 28.60
C ARG A 737 -17.23 26.37 28.51
N TYR A 738 -17.42 25.08 28.22
CA TYR A 738 -18.72 24.41 28.22
C TYR A 738 -18.60 23.04 28.92
N PRO A 739 -18.95 22.94 30.20
CA PRO A 739 -18.86 21.67 30.90
C PRO A 739 -20.07 20.79 30.58
N TYR A 740 -19.85 19.51 30.32
CA TYR A 740 -20.90 18.51 30.12
C TYR A 740 -20.83 17.44 31.21
N ARG A 741 -21.99 16.97 31.66
CA ARG A 741 -22.14 15.79 32.50
C ARG A 741 -22.90 14.75 31.68
N ILE A 742 -22.28 13.61 31.42
CA ILE A 742 -22.84 12.53 30.62
C ILE A 742 -23.04 11.31 31.51
N SER A 743 -24.29 10.92 31.71
CA SER A 743 -24.68 9.68 32.37
C SER A 743 -24.65 8.54 31.35
N LEU A 744 -23.83 7.51 31.59
CA LEU A 744 -23.78 6.34 30.72
C LEU A 744 -25.14 5.62 30.73
N ALA A 745 -25.80 5.49 31.89
CA ALA A 745 -27.11 4.88 31.98
C ALA A 745 -28.19 5.68 31.23
N LYS A 746 -28.35 6.98 31.53
CA LYS A 746 -29.46 7.79 31.03
C LYS A 746 -29.23 8.25 29.58
N ASP A 747 -28.06 8.84 29.31
CA ASP A 747 -27.81 9.56 28.06
C ASP A 747 -27.32 8.64 26.95
N MET A 748 -26.53 7.61 27.28
CA MET A 748 -25.94 6.71 26.30
C MET A 748 -26.73 5.42 26.11
N LEU A 749 -27.18 4.80 27.21
CA LEU A 749 -27.87 3.50 27.20
C LEU A 749 -29.40 3.62 27.17
N GLY A 750 -29.92 4.85 27.11
CA GLY A 750 -31.35 5.12 26.98
C GLY A 750 -32.18 4.79 28.22
N LEU A 751 -31.57 4.69 29.41
CA LEU A 751 -32.26 4.42 30.68
C LEU A 751 -32.73 5.73 31.37
N SER A 752 -33.17 6.71 30.57
CA SER A 752 -33.75 7.97 31.06
C SER A 752 -35.11 7.74 31.71
N ASP A 753 -35.60 8.71 32.49
CA ASP A 753 -36.92 8.61 33.12
C ASP A 753 -38.03 8.53 32.06
N GLU A 754 -37.90 9.27 30.95
CA GLU A 754 -38.85 9.30 29.84
C GLU A 754 -38.93 7.97 29.09
N ASN A 755 -37.79 7.28 28.94
CA ASN A 755 -37.73 6.00 28.25
C ASN A 755 -38.20 4.85 29.14
N LEU A 756 -37.87 4.88 30.43
CA LEU A 756 -38.27 3.85 31.39
C LEU A 756 -39.76 3.97 31.78
N ASP A 757 -40.29 5.19 31.78
CA ASP A 757 -41.65 5.51 32.21
C ASP A 757 -42.29 6.59 31.31
N PRO A 758 -42.57 6.26 30.03
CA PRO A 758 -43.11 7.23 29.07
C PRO A 758 -44.50 7.77 29.47
N THR A 759 -45.20 7.12 30.39
CA THR A 759 -46.50 7.55 30.91
C THR A 759 -46.40 8.27 32.25
N SER A 760 -45.21 8.41 32.83
CA SER A 760 -44.97 8.99 34.16
C SER A 760 -45.80 8.33 35.27
N ALA A 761 -46.08 7.02 35.14
CA ALA A 761 -46.93 6.27 36.05
C ALA A 761 -46.16 5.65 37.23
N LEU A 762 -44.84 5.52 37.11
CA LEU A 762 -43.99 4.93 38.12
C LEU A 762 -43.58 5.97 39.18
N SER A 763 -43.34 5.50 40.39
CA SER A 763 -42.67 6.30 41.42
C SER A 763 -41.19 6.50 41.10
N SER A 764 -40.55 7.50 41.70
CA SER A 764 -39.10 7.73 41.55
C SER A 764 -38.26 6.52 41.98
N THR A 765 -38.68 5.82 43.02
CA THR A 765 -38.01 4.59 43.51
C THR A 765 -38.14 3.44 42.51
N GLU A 766 -39.30 3.28 41.88
CA GLU A 766 -39.51 2.26 40.85
C GLU A 766 -38.66 2.55 39.60
N ARG A 767 -38.62 3.82 39.15
CA ARG A 767 -37.73 4.23 38.05
C ARG A 767 -36.26 4.00 38.38
N ALA A 768 -35.81 4.39 39.58
CA ALA A 768 -34.44 4.15 40.02
C ALA A 768 -34.10 2.66 40.11
N ARG A 769 -35.05 1.81 40.52
CA ARG A 769 -34.85 0.36 40.52
C ARG A 769 -34.76 -0.21 39.11
N MET A 770 -35.65 0.18 38.21
CA MET A 770 -35.61 -0.25 36.81
C MET A 770 -34.32 0.19 36.11
N ARG A 771 -33.85 1.41 36.38
CA ARG A 771 -32.55 1.88 35.87
C ARG A 771 -31.41 1.02 36.38
N LEU A 772 -31.34 0.75 37.69
CA LEU A 772 -30.30 -0.11 38.26
C LEU A 772 -30.34 -1.50 37.60
N ASP A 773 -31.52 -2.12 37.52
CA ASP A 773 -31.66 -3.47 36.97
C ASP A 773 -31.25 -3.49 35.47
N GLY A 774 -31.60 -2.44 34.71
CA GLY A 774 -31.18 -2.26 33.32
C GLY A 774 -29.67 -2.05 33.16
N PHE A 775 -29.08 -1.20 34.00
CA PHE A 775 -27.64 -0.93 33.96
C PHE A 775 -26.82 -2.14 34.37
N GLN A 776 -27.26 -2.89 35.39
CA GLN A 776 -26.65 -4.15 35.79
C GLN A 776 -26.68 -5.19 34.67
N ALA A 777 -27.77 -5.27 33.89
CA ALA A 777 -27.82 -6.15 32.74
C ALA A 777 -26.76 -5.78 31.67
N VAL A 778 -26.51 -4.48 31.45
CA VAL A 778 -25.45 -4.01 30.55
C VAL A 778 -24.07 -4.36 31.11
N ILE A 779 -23.82 -4.16 32.40
CA ILE A 779 -22.55 -4.56 33.04
C ILE A 779 -22.28 -6.04 32.80
N GLN A 780 -23.27 -6.92 33.08
CA GLN A 780 -23.12 -8.37 32.92
C GLN A 780 -22.82 -8.81 31.49
N GLN A 781 -23.32 -8.08 30.48
CA GLN A 781 -23.04 -8.36 29.07
C GLN A 781 -21.62 -7.95 28.64
N ASN A 782 -21.00 -7.02 29.38
CA ASN A 782 -19.73 -6.40 29.06
C ASN A 782 -18.59 -6.82 30.02
N VAL A 783 -18.79 -7.94 30.71
CA VAL A 783 -17.80 -8.58 31.59
C VAL A 783 -16.72 -9.24 30.76
N ILE A 784 -15.46 -9.00 31.13
CA ILE A 784 -14.29 -9.73 30.64
C ILE A 784 -13.88 -10.74 31.71
N THR A 785 -13.88 -12.02 31.36
CA THR A 785 -13.45 -13.12 32.23
C THR A 785 -12.07 -13.63 31.84
N ASP A 786 -11.27 -13.99 32.85
CA ASP A 786 -10.02 -14.70 32.64
C ASP A 786 -10.34 -16.11 32.13
N THR A 787 -9.75 -16.49 30.99
CA THR A 787 -10.04 -17.78 30.33
C THR A 787 -9.59 -18.99 31.14
N ASN A 788 -8.62 -18.84 32.04
CA ASN A 788 -8.08 -19.93 32.85
C ASN A 788 -8.87 -20.12 34.15
N THR A 789 -9.28 -19.01 34.78
CA THR A 789 -9.93 -19.06 36.11
C THR A 789 -11.45 -18.90 36.05
N GLY A 790 -11.98 -18.38 34.95
CA GLY A 790 -13.39 -17.99 34.81
C GLY A 790 -13.78 -16.78 35.66
N GLN A 791 -12.83 -16.15 36.38
CA GLN A 791 -13.10 -14.98 37.20
C GLN A 791 -13.28 -13.74 36.34
N VAL A 792 -14.20 -12.86 36.75
CA VAL A 792 -14.32 -11.53 36.16
C VAL A 792 -13.07 -10.72 36.48
N ILE A 793 -12.35 -10.29 35.44
CA ILE A 793 -11.13 -9.50 35.59
C ILE A 793 -11.31 -8.04 35.19
N ALA A 794 -12.31 -7.72 34.37
CA ALA A 794 -12.64 -6.36 34.01
C ALA A 794 -14.08 -6.25 33.52
N ILE A 795 -14.58 -5.02 33.40
CA ILE A 795 -15.71 -4.68 32.55
C ILE A 795 -15.26 -3.67 31.51
N GLU A 796 -15.79 -3.77 30.29
CA GLU A 796 -15.51 -2.81 29.21
C GLU A 796 -16.80 -2.47 28.46
N ILE A 797 -17.30 -1.26 28.64
CA ILE A 797 -18.56 -0.80 28.05
C ILE A 797 -18.25 0.13 26.87
N PRO A 798 -18.49 -0.29 25.63
CA PRO A 798 -18.38 0.59 24.47
C PRO A 798 -19.62 1.50 24.36
N PHE A 799 -19.43 2.73 23.87
CA PHE A 799 -20.51 3.67 23.56
C PHE A 799 -20.09 4.65 22.46
N THR A 800 -21.03 5.44 21.94
CA THR A 800 -20.78 6.43 20.88
C THR A 800 -21.34 7.78 21.28
N THR A 801 -20.75 8.85 20.75
CA THR A 801 -21.22 10.22 20.97
C THR A 801 -21.36 10.94 19.64
N SER A 802 -22.47 11.67 19.47
CA SER A 802 -22.85 12.31 18.20
C SER A 802 -23.11 13.80 18.39
N LEU A 803 -22.77 14.60 17.37
CA LEU A 803 -23.13 16.03 17.31
C LEU A 803 -24.55 16.25 16.75
N VAL A 804 -25.21 15.19 16.29
CA VAL A 804 -26.56 15.22 15.71
C VAL A 804 -27.57 14.57 16.65
N ASP A 805 -27.18 13.46 17.28
CA ASP A 805 -28.07 12.63 18.07
C ASP A 805 -28.00 12.96 19.56
N ASN A 806 -29.11 12.71 20.28
CA ASN A 806 -29.26 12.86 21.73
C ASN A 806 -29.17 14.28 22.34
N HIS A 807 -28.91 15.32 21.54
CA HIS A 807 -28.87 16.74 21.98
C HIS A 807 -27.92 17.01 23.17
N ILE A 808 -26.97 16.12 23.43
CA ILE A 808 -26.05 16.22 24.58
C ILE A 808 -25.11 17.41 24.40
N PHE A 809 -24.58 17.58 23.19
CA PHE A 809 -23.72 18.71 22.86
C PHE A 809 -24.52 19.82 22.21
N SER A 810 -24.29 21.05 22.66
CA SER A 810 -25.00 22.21 22.14
C SER A 810 -24.79 22.35 20.62
N PRO A 811 -25.86 22.57 19.84
CA PRO A 811 -25.78 22.80 18.40
C PRO A 811 -25.25 24.20 18.05
N ASN A 812 -25.14 25.10 19.03
CA ASN A 812 -24.71 26.48 18.85
C ASN A 812 -23.19 26.66 18.94
N ILE A 813 -22.46 25.59 19.27
CA ILE A 813 -21.02 25.58 19.47
C ILE A 813 -20.35 24.85 18.31
N TRP A 814 -19.27 25.43 17.81
CA TRP A 814 -18.39 24.81 16.83
C TRP A 814 -16.97 24.65 17.38
N ASN A 815 -16.19 23.77 16.76
CA ASN A 815 -14.89 23.33 17.25
C ASN A 815 -14.90 22.89 18.73
N ASN A 816 -15.93 22.14 19.13
CA ASN A 816 -16.11 21.69 20.51
C ASN A 816 -15.09 20.59 20.85
N ARG A 817 -14.19 20.88 21.79
CA ARG A 817 -13.04 20.04 22.15
C ARG A 817 -12.93 19.85 23.64
N ILE A 818 -12.50 18.66 24.03
CA ILE A 818 -12.20 18.33 25.42
C ILE A 818 -11.05 19.22 25.92
N ALA A 819 -11.30 19.91 27.03
CA ALA A 819 -10.33 20.75 27.70
C ALA A 819 -9.33 19.88 28.50
N GLY A 820 -8.28 20.49 29.02
CA GLY A 820 -7.40 19.87 30.01
C GLY A 820 -7.49 20.62 31.33
N VAL A 821 -6.86 20.11 32.38
CA VAL A 821 -6.71 20.83 33.65
C VAL A 821 -5.89 22.10 33.42
N GLY A 822 -6.55 23.26 33.47
CA GLY A 822 -5.94 24.57 33.17
C GLY A 822 -5.56 24.77 31.69
N LEU A 823 -6.08 23.93 30.78
CA LEU A 823 -5.82 24.00 29.35
C LEU A 823 -7.12 24.12 28.54
N PRO A 824 -7.13 24.86 27.42
CA PRO A 824 -6.05 25.73 26.98
C PRO A 824 -5.92 26.96 27.89
N ALA A 825 -4.72 27.55 27.99
CA ALA A 825 -4.41 28.57 29.00
C ALA A 825 -5.22 29.87 28.86
N ASP A 826 -5.81 30.12 27.69
CA ASP A 826 -6.71 31.24 27.40
C ASP A 826 -8.13 31.05 27.97
N VAL A 827 -8.49 29.84 28.42
CA VAL A 827 -9.79 29.55 29.03
C VAL A 827 -9.57 29.17 30.51
N PRO A 828 -9.92 30.04 31.47
CA PRO A 828 -9.66 29.79 32.88
C PRO A 828 -10.55 28.69 33.45
N ASN A 829 -10.10 28.06 34.54
CA ASN A 829 -10.84 27.09 35.35
C ASN A 829 -11.28 25.81 34.62
N THR A 830 -10.59 25.42 33.55
CA THR A 830 -10.85 24.14 32.90
C THR A 830 -10.34 22.98 33.77
N GLN A 831 -11.12 21.91 33.86
CA GLN A 831 -10.86 20.74 34.69
C GLN A 831 -10.55 19.48 33.87
N GLY A 832 -10.67 19.52 32.55
CA GLY A 832 -10.48 18.34 31.70
C GLY A 832 -11.55 17.28 31.90
N VAL A 833 -11.16 16.01 32.03
CA VAL A 833 -12.09 14.88 32.17
C VAL A 833 -12.03 14.28 33.56
N SER A 834 -13.17 14.14 34.21
CA SER A 834 -13.34 13.39 35.47
C SER A 834 -14.43 12.33 35.33
N ILE A 835 -14.36 11.31 36.18
CA ILE A 835 -15.36 10.23 36.23
C ILE A 835 -15.92 10.15 37.64
N ASN A 836 -17.23 9.97 37.74
CA ASN A 836 -17.92 9.71 38.99
C ASN A 836 -18.68 8.37 38.89
N LEU A 837 -18.39 7.45 39.80
CA LEU A 837 -19.08 6.17 39.91
C LEU A 837 -20.23 6.31 40.90
N LEU A 838 -21.46 6.11 40.43
CA LEU A 838 -22.64 6.08 41.29
C LEU A 838 -22.90 4.65 41.75
N THR A 839 -22.94 4.41 43.06
CA THR A 839 -23.09 3.06 43.64
C THR A 839 -23.87 3.07 44.94
N ARG A 840 -24.65 2.01 45.18
CA ARG A 840 -25.33 1.75 46.45
C ARG A 840 -24.43 1.20 47.54
N GLN A 841 -23.20 0.85 47.19
CA GLN A 841 -22.26 0.29 48.15
C GLN A 841 -21.94 1.32 49.24
N PHE A 842 -22.09 0.91 50.50
CA PHE A 842 -21.76 1.71 51.68
C PHE A 842 -20.35 1.40 52.17
N GLY A 843 -19.64 2.41 52.67
CA GLY A 843 -18.29 2.28 53.24
C GLY A 843 -17.22 2.99 52.42
N GLU A 844 -15.95 2.78 52.77
CA GLU A 844 -14.82 3.41 52.08
C GLU A 844 -14.40 2.55 50.87
N ILE A 845 -14.87 2.93 49.68
CA ILE A 845 -14.59 2.24 48.41
C ILE A 845 -13.23 2.68 47.83
N GLY A 846 -12.69 3.82 48.30
CA GLY A 846 -11.47 4.43 47.78
C GLY A 846 -11.74 5.34 46.58
N THR A 847 -10.76 5.41 45.67
CA THR A 847 -10.82 6.13 44.39
C THR A 847 -10.55 5.13 43.27
N PRO A 848 -11.60 4.44 42.77
CA PRO A 848 -11.46 3.43 41.74
C PRO A 848 -10.77 3.97 40.50
N GLU A 849 -9.94 3.14 39.87
CA GLU A 849 -9.25 3.45 38.63
C GLU A 849 -10.13 3.04 37.45
N VAL A 850 -10.45 4.01 36.59
CA VAL A 850 -11.27 3.83 35.40
C VAL A 850 -10.49 4.30 34.18
N GLN A 851 -10.46 3.48 33.14
CA GLN A 851 -9.86 3.81 31.85
C GLN A 851 -10.96 4.30 30.90
N LEU A 852 -10.76 5.45 30.28
CA LEU A 852 -11.64 6.02 29.26
C LEU A 852 -10.87 6.16 27.96
N THR A 853 -11.30 5.46 26.91
CA THR A 853 -10.65 5.46 25.59
C THR A 853 -11.51 6.19 24.55
N HIS A 854 -10.91 7.13 23.82
CA HIS A 854 -11.50 7.83 22.68
C HIS A 854 -10.91 7.29 21.37
N SER A 855 -11.70 6.72 20.47
CA SER A 855 -11.20 6.15 19.20
C SER A 855 -12.19 6.31 18.03
N GLY A 856 -11.80 5.84 16.84
CA GLY A 856 -12.62 5.92 15.64
C GLY A 856 -12.70 7.32 15.04
N HIS A 857 -13.80 7.60 14.34
CA HIS A 857 -14.04 8.90 13.71
C HIS A 857 -14.45 9.94 14.74
N ALA A 858 -13.68 11.02 14.85
CA ALA A 858 -14.01 12.21 15.62
C ALA A 858 -14.80 13.19 14.74
N ALA A 859 -16.01 13.53 15.17
CA ALA A 859 -16.86 14.48 14.46
C ALA A 859 -16.70 15.89 15.02
N TYR A 860 -16.68 16.90 14.16
CA TYR A 860 -16.57 18.30 14.54
C TYR A 860 -17.58 19.16 13.79
N ARG A 861 -18.09 20.19 14.45
CA ARG A 861 -18.86 21.23 13.80
C ARG A 861 -17.91 22.34 13.34
N THR A 862 -17.99 22.71 12.07
CA THR A 862 -17.25 23.82 11.46
C THR A 862 -17.92 25.17 11.78
N VAL A 863 -17.25 26.27 11.47
CA VAL A 863 -17.77 27.64 11.64
C VAL A 863 -19.12 27.89 10.93
N ASN A 864 -19.40 27.13 9.86
CA ASN A 864 -20.66 27.21 9.11
C ASN A 864 -21.74 26.24 9.63
N GLY A 865 -21.48 25.51 10.72
CA GLY A 865 -22.39 24.53 11.30
C GLY A 865 -22.35 23.15 10.64
N ALA A 866 -21.61 22.98 9.54
CA ALA A 866 -21.43 21.68 8.86
C ALA A 866 -20.58 20.73 9.71
N ILE A 867 -20.88 19.43 9.64
CA ILE A 867 -20.14 18.39 10.34
C ILE A 867 -19.03 17.83 9.44
N VAL A 868 -17.82 17.78 9.97
CA VAL A 868 -16.66 17.12 9.36
C VAL A 868 -16.20 15.99 10.26
N GLN A 869 -15.59 14.96 9.69
CA GLN A 869 -15.08 13.81 10.42
C GLN A 869 -13.59 13.62 10.16
N TYR A 870 -12.85 13.28 11.20
CA TYR A 870 -11.43 12.96 11.16
C TYR A 870 -11.17 11.64 11.88
N VAL A 871 -10.03 11.01 11.61
CA VAL A 871 -9.53 9.84 12.33
C VAL A 871 -8.25 10.26 13.05
N PRO A 872 -8.35 10.70 14.32
CA PRO A 872 -7.19 11.23 15.04
C PRO A 872 -6.33 10.09 15.59
N GLU A 873 -5.12 9.98 15.07
CA GLU A 873 -4.16 8.92 15.41
C GLU A 873 -2.75 9.49 15.58
N ASN A 874 -1.87 8.77 16.26
CA ASN A 874 -0.50 9.23 16.41
C ASN A 874 0.15 9.44 15.04
N ALA A 875 0.91 10.53 14.90
CA ALA A 875 1.77 10.74 13.76
C ALA A 875 2.62 9.49 13.55
N LYS A 876 2.46 8.90 12.37
CA LYS A 876 3.21 7.75 11.89
C LYS A 876 3.69 8.09 10.50
N LEU A 877 4.82 7.55 10.12
CA LEU A 877 5.35 7.68 8.77
C LEU A 877 5.05 6.40 8.01
N ALA A 878 4.55 6.53 6.79
CA ALA A 878 4.43 5.38 5.92
C ALA A 878 5.84 4.96 5.48
N GLY A 879 6.23 3.73 5.84
CA GLY A 879 7.51 3.15 5.45
C GLY A 879 8.73 3.60 6.28
N TYR A 880 8.55 4.38 7.35
CA TYR A 880 9.67 4.87 8.18
C TYR A 880 9.45 4.65 9.69
N VAL A 881 10.55 4.53 10.43
CA VAL A 881 10.52 4.45 11.90
C VAL A 881 10.06 5.78 12.48
N THR A 882 9.14 5.73 13.45
CA THR A 882 8.74 6.92 14.21
C THR A 882 9.94 7.42 15.05
N PRO A 883 10.30 8.71 14.96
CA PRO A 883 11.43 9.27 15.70
C PRO A 883 11.33 9.05 17.22
N PRO A 884 12.45 8.84 17.93
CA PRO A 884 12.47 8.86 19.39
C PRO A 884 11.89 10.16 19.95
N GLY A 885 11.04 10.09 20.97
CA GLY A 885 10.35 11.25 21.53
C GLY A 885 8.99 11.57 20.89
N PHE A 886 8.61 10.88 19.81
CA PHE A 886 7.25 10.86 19.26
C PHE A 886 6.38 9.77 19.90
N GLU A 887 6.54 9.57 21.21
CA GLU A 887 5.76 8.58 21.96
C GLU A 887 4.26 8.78 21.74
N SER A 888 3.50 7.67 21.71
CA SER A 888 2.08 7.69 21.43
C SER A 888 1.35 8.62 22.42
N LYS A 889 0.77 9.71 21.94
CA LYS A 889 -0.26 10.42 22.70
C LYS A 889 -1.40 9.43 22.90
N SER A 890 -1.61 9.05 24.15
CA SER A 890 -2.59 8.02 24.48
C SER A 890 -3.98 8.48 24.04
N ALA A 891 -4.71 7.56 23.39
CA ALA A 891 -6.15 7.69 23.18
C ALA A 891 -6.95 7.34 24.45
N THR A 892 -6.26 6.87 25.49
CA THR A 892 -6.83 6.37 26.74
C THR A 892 -6.39 7.25 27.92
N ALA A 893 -7.36 7.73 28.68
CA ALA A 893 -7.15 8.35 29.98
C ALA A 893 -7.35 7.32 31.10
N THR A 894 -6.35 7.14 31.96
CA THR A 894 -6.54 6.46 33.24
C THR A 894 -6.90 7.50 34.29
N ILE A 895 -8.08 7.37 34.89
CA ILE A 895 -8.71 8.38 35.75
C ILE A 895 -9.03 7.73 37.09
N LEU A 896 -8.62 8.39 38.18
CA LEU A 896 -9.08 8.04 39.52
C LEU A 896 -10.47 8.65 39.71
N ALA A 897 -11.50 7.82 39.67
CA ALA A 897 -12.88 8.25 39.73
C ALA A 897 -13.29 8.65 41.16
N SER A 898 -14.17 9.66 41.26
CA SER A 898 -14.93 9.89 42.49
C SER A 898 -16.01 8.83 42.65
N VAL A 899 -16.50 8.66 43.87
CA VAL A 899 -17.59 7.73 44.16
C VAL A 899 -18.69 8.51 44.86
N ASN A 900 -19.90 8.50 44.29
CA ASN A 900 -21.06 9.23 44.81
C ASN A 900 -20.76 10.71 45.11
N GLY A 901 -19.99 11.38 44.24
CA GLY A 901 -19.69 12.81 44.37
C GLY A 901 -18.76 13.18 45.53
N ASN A 902 -18.04 12.22 46.14
CA ASN A 902 -17.19 12.46 47.32
C ASN A 902 -15.97 13.38 47.11
N GLY A 903 -15.81 13.98 45.92
CA GLY A 903 -14.77 14.95 45.59
C GLY A 903 -13.34 14.42 45.58
N ARG A 904 -13.13 13.09 45.71
CA ARG A 904 -11.79 12.48 45.71
C ARG A 904 -11.28 12.12 44.30
N GLY A 905 -12.11 12.30 43.27
CA GLY A 905 -11.72 12.04 41.88
C GLY A 905 -10.65 13.01 41.40
N THR A 906 -9.73 12.54 40.55
CA THR A 906 -8.68 13.38 39.97
C THR A 906 -8.99 13.63 38.50
N PRO A 907 -9.22 14.90 38.10
CA PRO A 907 -9.42 15.22 36.70
C PRO A 907 -8.17 14.97 35.86
N SER A 908 -8.35 14.69 34.57
CA SER A 908 -7.30 14.27 33.64
C SER A 908 -7.28 15.12 32.38
N SER A 909 -6.06 15.47 31.94
CA SER A 909 -5.81 16.15 30.65
C SER A 909 -5.49 15.18 29.52
N ALA A 910 -5.53 13.86 29.74
CA ALA A 910 -5.06 12.87 28.76
C ALA A 910 -5.85 12.89 27.44
N LEU A 911 -7.11 13.35 27.46
CA LEU A 911 -7.95 13.51 26.27
C LEU A 911 -8.04 14.97 25.79
N PHE A 912 -7.13 15.83 26.23
CA PHE A 912 -7.10 17.24 25.80
C PHE A 912 -7.08 17.36 24.27
N ASN A 913 -7.81 18.36 23.76
CA ASN A 913 -7.92 18.73 22.34
C ASN A 913 -8.62 17.70 21.44
N ARG A 914 -9.21 16.65 22.02
CA ARG A 914 -10.04 15.66 21.31
C ARG A 914 -11.47 16.15 21.09
N SER A 915 -12.20 15.52 20.19
CA SER A 915 -13.61 15.81 20.01
C SER A 915 -14.41 15.31 21.20
N VAL A 916 -15.51 16.00 21.48
CA VAL A 916 -16.56 15.51 22.36
C VAL A 916 -17.40 14.39 21.70
N ALA A 917 -17.37 14.32 20.37
CA ALA A 917 -18.13 13.36 19.57
C ALA A 917 -17.20 12.41 18.82
N ALA A 918 -17.31 11.13 19.13
CA ALA A 918 -16.56 10.07 18.46
C ALA A 918 -17.44 8.84 18.18
N SER A 919 -17.14 8.16 17.08
CA SER A 919 -17.81 6.92 16.68
C SER A 919 -17.49 5.74 17.60
N ASN A 920 -16.50 5.86 18.48
CA ASN A 920 -16.17 4.82 19.44
C ASN A 920 -15.52 5.36 20.72
N TRP A 921 -16.18 5.12 21.84
CA TRP A 921 -15.65 5.30 23.18
C TRP A 921 -15.67 3.96 23.92
N SER A 922 -14.73 3.74 24.83
CA SER A 922 -14.85 2.63 25.79
C SER A 922 -14.50 3.09 27.21
N ILE A 923 -15.32 2.65 28.17
CA ILE A 923 -15.01 2.73 29.59
C ILE A 923 -14.62 1.34 30.07
N ARG A 924 -13.45 1.24 30.71
CA ARG A 924 -12.94 0.00 31.29
C ARG A 924 -12.63 0.16 32.76
N ILE A 925 -13.10 -0.79 33.57
CA ILE A 925 -12.73 -0.93 34.98
C ILE A 925 -12.01 -2.27 35.14
N ASP A 926 -10.69 -2.25 35.35
CA ASP A 926 -9.89 -3.47 35.55
C ASP A 926 -9.91 -3.86 37.03
N LEU A 927 -10.56 -4.97 37.35
CA LEU A 927 -10.72 -5.46 38.72
C LEU A 927 -9.42 -6.06 39.30
N ARG A 928 -8.39 -6.26 38.47
CA ARG A 928 -7.05 -6.65 38.94
C ARG A 928 -6.28 -5.45 39.48
N SER A 929 -6.69 -4.23 39.14
CA SER A 929 -6.10 -3.01 39.70
C SER A 929 -6.36 -2.97 41.21
N PRO A 930 -5.34 -2.72 42.05
CA PRO A 930 -5.53 -2.64 43.49
C PRO A 930 -6.47 -1.49 43.90
N PHE A 931 -6.61 -0.46 43.05
CA PHE A 931 -7.56 0.64 43.26
C PHE A 931 -9.03 0.22 43.13
N ASN A 932 -9.30 -0.92 42.48
CA ASN A 932 -10.65 -1.42 42.22
C ASN A 932 -11.04 -2.60 43.12
N ALA A 933 -10.16 -3.07 44.00
CA ALA A 933 -10.36 -4.29 44.79
C ALA A 933 -11.57 -4.23 45.75
N SER A 934 -11.98 -3.03 46.15
CA SER A 934 -13.12 -2.80 47.04
C SER A 934 -14.41 -2.41 46.31
N LEU A 935 -14.39 -2.28 44.98
CA LEU A 935 -15.56 -1.91 44.20
C LEU A 935 -16.45 -3.13 43.95
N ASP A 936 -17.69 -3.09 44.45
CA ASP A 936 -18.72 -4.08 44.14
C ASP A 936 -19.52 -3.65 42.90
N LEU A 937 -19.22 -4.26 41.76
CA LEU A 937 -19.90 -3.98 40.49
C LEU A 937 -21.40 -4.25 40.54
N SER A 938 -21.89 -5.13 41.44
CA SER A 938 -23.33 -5.43 41.57
C SER A 938 -24.14 -4.27 42.16
N GLN A 939 -23.46 -3.31 42.77
CA GLN A 939 -24.07 -2.13 43.39
C GLN A 939 -23.93 -0.87 42.53
N LEU A 940 -23.22 -0.96 41.40
CA LEU A 940 -23.00 0.18 40.50
C LEU A 940 -24.33 0.56 39.80
N GLU A 941 -24.73 1.82 39.93
CA GLU A 941 -25.97 2.34 39.37
C GLU A 941 -25.74 3.09 38.05
N ASP A 942 -24.60 3.78 37.94
CA ASP A 942 -24.25 4.59 36.79
C ASP A 942 -22.75 4.91 36.77
N ILE A 943 -22.27 5.36 35.61
CA ILE A 943 -20.96 5.96 35.43
C ILE A 943 -21.18 7.31 34.77
N GLU A 944 -20.81 8.38 35.48
CA GLU A 944 -20.93 9.73 34.97
C GLU A 944 -19.58 10.24 34.49
N ILE A 945 -19.56 10.75 33.27
CA ILE A 945 -18.40 11.39 32.66
C ILE A 945 -18.61 12.89 32.75
N GLN A 946 -17.74 13.56 33.47
CA GLN A 946 -17.66 15.01 33.51
C GLN A 946 -16.63 15.43 32.47
N LEU A 947 -17.10 16.02 31.37
CA LEU A 947 -16.28 16.51 30.28
C LEU A 947 -16.27 18.03 30.32
N ASP A 948 -15.16 18.60 30.76
CA ASP A 948 -14.93 20.01 30.52
C ASP A 948 -14.48 20.22 29.08
N THR A 949 -15.05 21.20 28.40
CA THR A 949 -14.80 21.42 26.98
C THR A 949 -14.61 22.89 26.68
N THR A 950 -13.96 23.14 25.54
CA THR A 950 -13.84 24.46 24.96
C THR A 950 -14.42 24.47 23.56
N GLY A 951 -15.08 25.56 23.22
CA GLY A 951 -15.64 25.74 21.90
C GLY A 951 -15.84 27.20 21.58
N ILE A 952 -16.26 27.47 20.36
CA ILE A 952 -16.53 28.82 19.87
C ILE A 952 -18.00 28.89 19.48
N ALA A 953 -18.66 29.99 19.82
CA ALA A 953 -20.03 30.20 19.39
C ALA A 953 -20.09 30.34 17.86
N LEU A 954 -21.11 29.76 17.22
CA LEU A 954 -21.36 30.01 15.81
C LEU A 954 -21.66 31.51 15.60
N ALA A 955 -21.18 32.09 14.49
CA ALA A 955 -21.18 33.54 14.25
C ALA A 955 -22.56 34.23 14.42
N ASN A 956 -23.65 33.49 14.23
CA ASN A 956 -25.03 33.99 14.36
C ASN A 956 -25.79 33.41 15.57
N ARG A 957 -25.09 32.76 16.52
CA ARG A 957 -25.67 32.06 17.67
C ARG A 957 -25.00 32.41 19.00
N VAL A 958 -24.25 33.51 19.08
CA VAL A 958 -23.50 33.91 20.28
C VAL A 958 -24.38 33.95 21.53
N GLN A 959 -25.53 34.64 21.49
CA GLN A 959 -26.46 34.69 22.62
C GLN A 959 -27.01 33.32 23.01
N ALA A 960 -27.29 32.45 22.02
CA ALA A 960 -27.78 31.10 22.30
C ALA A 960 -26.68 30.25 22.95
N ALA A 961 -25.44 30.35 22.48
CA ALA A 961 -24.30 29.68 23.08
C ALA A 961 -23.99 30.18 24.51
N GLU A 962 -24.17 31.47 24.80
CA GLU A 962 -24.05 32.01 26.16
C GLU A 962 -25.11 31.45 27.10
N VAL A 963 -26.36 31.32 26.63
CA VAL A 963 -27.43 30.67 27.38
C VAL A 963 -27.11 29.20 27.62
N ASP A 964 -26.65 28.49 26.58
CA ASP A 964 -26.24 27.08 26.70
C ASP A 964 -25.10 26.93 27.69
N ALA A 965 -24.08 27.80 27.66
CA ALA A 965 -22.97 27.78 28.62
C ALA A 965 -23.45 27.95 30.06
N ALA A 966 -24.36 28.91 30.31
CA ALA A 966 -24.90 29.16 31.64
C ALA A 966 -25.75 27.99 32.14
N GLN A 967 -26.55 27.38 31.26
CA GLN A 967 -27.35 26.20 31.60
C GLN A 967 -26.46 25.00 31.91
N LEU A 968 -25.50 24.70 31.03
CA LEU A 968 -24.54 23.62 31.20
C LEU A 968 -23.72 23.78 32.48
N GLN A 969 -23.28 25.00 32.79
CA GLN A 969 -22.58 25.30 34.04
C GLN A 969 -23.47 25.08 35.27
N ALA A 970 -24.74 25.49 35.22
CA ALA A 970 -25.68 25.28 36.31
C ALA A 970 -26.02 23.80 36.53
N GLU A 971 -26.13 23.01 35.46
CA GLU A 971 -26.31 21.55 35.51
C GLU A 971 -25.05 20.84 36.04
N PHE A 972 -23.87 21.36 35.72
CA PHE A 972 -22.60 20.83 36.19
C PHE A 972 -22.32 21.14 37.67
N ASP A 973 -22.70 22.33 38.15
CA ASP A 973 -22.52 22.77 39.54
C ASP A 973 -23.68 22.32 40.46
N GLY A 974 -24.83 21.99 39.89
CA GLY A 974 -26.07 21.69 40.61
C GLY A 974 -26.19 20.24 41.04
N GLU A 975 -25.48 19.87 42.11
CA GLU A 975 -25.77 18.80 43.09
C GLU A 975 -24.87 19.01 44.34
#